data_AF-A0A418C5B9-F1
#
_entry.id   AF-A0A418C5B9-F1
#
_cell.length_a   1.000
_cell.length_b   1.000
_cell.length_c   1.000
_cell.angle_alpha   90.00
_cell.angle_beta   90.00
_cell.angle_gamma   90.00
#
_symmetry.space_group_name_H-M   'P 1'
#
loop_
_entity.id
_entity.type
_entity.pdbx_description
1 polymer ?
#
loop_
_entity_poly.entity_id
_entity_poly.type
_entity_poly.pdbx_seq_one_letter_code
_entity_poly.pdbx_strand_id
1 'polypeptide(L)'
;MDAATLEAAIVAKGNEIRELKAAKADVTAQVADLKKLKADYKFAAGHEFGASAAAAAPKEKQLTKKELRILEKQKAAEAAAAIKTDSADPSKFGDAPLIQSRELPTKTFVDVANIDKSLAGQSFWVRGYLQNCRAKPKIAFLIVRQGAFTIQAVVTESADVSKALIKYASDIPRESVVDVFVTVIVPVNPITGTTQHDAELSVAKIFTISKALPVLPLQVEDASRSDTLVFAEGSDYVEVGLDTRLDNRVLDLRTPANQAIMRIQSGVGQLFREFLYSKGFVEIHTPKLLGGASEGGANCFSFGYFGESAVLAQSPQLHKQMACACAGLEKVFEIGPVFRAENSLTARHLCEFTGLDLEMAIKEHYSECLDVFSDLFIYVFDNLNSRFKRELDIINEQHPFEPLKYRNPTLVLKFDEAVAMLQEAGIDQDLLEDLSNSYDFMIRGQEILSGAQRVHDPALLVKRMESLGVPETELQTYVDAFKFGALPHAGGGVGLERVVMLFLGLGNIRKASMFPRDPSDAVPPSMLSPTSSSNDSIDDDIVDVGDGVELAPVHDDVRDDIICAIFNLPNSTIFYQDFSCALVSTIVYHGRMYPAGDQMCFYSNLFGKETKLLIPYATISDVSKTSSMFSHGLRIHTVSQKEYSFSSFWGNNSNSVATSPLTPDEHQHPFMDVAHDTFAISSDEFVDLFLSERAIYGIAEANRRRGATDIVCGEWTPDQDGRGTQSRYHVNDTTMHVDTTTKLHDIPYGDCFKVDDRMIMTWSTPSSCDVVMQLRVVFVKSTLWRSLIESRAKAECKQKSVEWLELAKAAVSPAGLPAYPAALDPVPT
;
A
#
# COMPACT_ATOMS: atom_id res chain seq x y z
N MET A 1 0.39 64.07 -7.85
CA MET A 1 -0.97 64.23 -8.41
C MET A 1 -1.96 64.03 -7.27
N ASP A 2 -3.08 64.74 -7.27
CA ASP A 2 -4.15 64.46 -6.31
C ASP A 2 -4.86 63.13 -6.65
N ALA A 3 -5.62 62.60 -5.69
CA ALA A 3 -6.27 61.29 -5.83
C ALA A 3 -7.23 61.23 -7.03
N ALA A 4 -7.98 62.29 -7.30
CA ALA A 4 -8.92 62.35 -8.42
C ALA A 4 -8.20 62.29 -9.80
N THR A 5 -7.06 62.97 -9.91
CA THR A 5 -6.25 62.92 -11.15
C THR A 5 -5.61 61.53 -11.34
N LEU A 6 -5.15 60.91 -10.25
CA LEU A 6 -4.60 59.54 -10.29
C LEU A 6 -5.66 58.50 -10.65
N GLU A 7 -6.89 58.66 -10.18
CA GLU A 7 -8.03 57.80 -10.53
C GLU A 7 -8.34 57.83 -12.03
N ALA A 8 -8.41 59.01 -12.63
CA ALA A 8 -8.57 59.15 -14.07
C ALA A 8 -7.41 58.51 -14.85
N ALA A 9 -6.18 58.69 -14.39
CA ALA A 9 -4.98 58.10 -15.02
C ALA A 9 -4.96 56.57 -14.91
N ILE A 10 -5.38 55.99 -13.78
CA ILE A 10 -5.49 54.54 -13.59
C ILE A 10 -6.53 53.94 -14.53
N VAL A 11 -7.69 54.58 -14.68
CA VAL A 11 -8.75 54.11 -15.59
C VAL A 11 -8.27 54.18 -17.04
N ALA A 12 -7.65 55.29 -17.45
CA ALA A 12 -7.12 55.45 -18.80
C ALA A 12 -6.05 54.39 -19.12
N LYS A 13 -5.10 54.16 -18.22
CA LYS A 13 -4.05 53.15 -18.40
C LYS A 13 -4.60 51.72 -18.37
N GLY A 14 -5.66 51.46 -17.60
CA GLY A 14 -6.38 50.19 -17.61
C GLY A 14 -7.08 49.90 -18.95
N ASN A 15 -7.66 50.92 -19.59
CA ASN A 15 -8.28 50.79 -20.90
C ASN A 15 -7.23 50.56 -22.01
N GLU A 16 -6.10 51.27 -21.95
CA GLU A 16 -4.97 51.08 -22.88
C GLU A 16 -4.46 49.62 -22.85
N ILE A 17 -4.31 49.02 -21.66
CA ILE A 17 -3.90 47.62 -21.52
C ILE A 17 -4.94 46.66 -22.12
N ARG A 18 -6.24 46.95 -21.99
CA ARG A 18 -7.31 46.13 -22.58
C ARG A 18 -7.25 46.16 -24.10
N GLU A 19 -7.03 47.32 -24.70
CA GLU A 19 -6.88 47.47 -26.15
C GLU A 19 -5.64 46.72 -26.66
N LEU A 20 -4.49 46.86 -25.98
CA LEU A 20 -3.26 46.16 -26.35
C LEU A 20 -3.38 44.64 -26.20
N LYS A 21 -4.06 44.14 -25.17
CA LYS A 21 -4.35 42.70 -25.02
C LYS A 21 -5.28 42.18 -26.12
N ALA A 22 -6.29 42.95 -26.53
CA ALA A 22 -7.16 42.57 -27.64
C ALA A 22 -6.39 42.47 -28.96
N ALA A 23 -5.35 43.29 -29.13
CA ALA A 23 -4.43 43.25 -30.27
C ALA A 23 -3.29 42.20 -30.14
N LYS A 24 -3.27 41.38 -29.08
CA LYS A 24 -2.19 40.42 -28.76
C LYS A 24 -0.78 41.05 -28.66
N ALA A 25 -0.68 42.31 -28.24
CA ALA A 25 0.59 42.98 -28.01
C ALA A 25 1.15 42.68 -26.59
N ASP A 26 2.47 42.83 -26.41
CA ASP A 26 3.09 42.78 -25.08
C ASP A 26 2.68 44.02 -24.27
N VAL A 27 2.23 43.79 -23.03
CA VAL A 27 1.70 44.81 -22.12
C VAL A 27 2.53 44.95 -20.84
N THR A 28 3.70 44.32 -20.78
CA THR A 28 4.50 44.20 -19.56
C THR A 28 4.88 45.57 -18.98
N ALA A 29 5.25 46.54 -19.83
CA ALA A 29 5.59 47.89 -19.41
C ALA A 29 4.36 48.67 -18.87
N GLN A 30 3.23 48.58 -19.57
CA GLN A 30 2.00 49.29 -19.22
C GLN A 30 1.39 48.75 -17.93
N VAL A 31 1.51 47.43 -17.68
CA VAL A 31 1.11 46.81 -16.41
C VAL A 31 1.98 47.28 -15.25
N ALA A 32 3.28 47.49 -15.47
CA ALA A 32 4.17 48.06 -14.44
C ALA A 32 3.79 49.51 -14.11
N ASP A 33 3.50 50.34 -15.12
CA ASP A 33 3.03 51.71 -14.93
C ASP A 33 1.67 51.77 -14.21
N LEU A 34 0.74 50.88 -14.55
CA LEU A 34 -0.55 50.80 -13.87
C LEU A 34 -0.39 50.45 -12.38
N LYS A 35 0.54 49.55 -12.05
CA LYS A 35 0.85 49.20 -10.64
C LYS A 35 1.42 50.40 -9.89
N LYS A 36 2.30 51.18 -10.53
CA LYS A 36 2.86 52.39 -9.94
C LYS A 36 1.78 53.45 -9.69
N LEU A 37 0.91 53.70 -10.67
CA LEU A 37 -0.21 54.63 -10.51
C LEU A 37 -1.17 54.22 -9.38
N LYS A 38 -1.46 52.92 -9.24
CA LYS A 38 -2.29 52.42 -8.12
C LYS A 38 -1.61 52.53 -6.76
N ALA A 39 -0.29 52.35 -6.69
CA ALA A 39 0.47 52.56 -5.46
C ALA A 39 0.49 54.04 -5.06
N ASP A 40 0.69 54.94 -6.03
CA ASP A 40 0.66 56.39 -5.82
C ASP A 40 -0.75 56.85 -5.39
N TYR A 41 -1.81 56.27 -5.97
CA TYR A 41 -3.19 56.50 -5.52
C TYR A 41 -3.41 56.02 -4.09
N LYS A 42 -2.93 54.82 -3.73
CA LYS A 42 -3.03 54.31 -2.35
C LYS A 42 -2.35 55.23 -1.35
N PHE A 43 -1.19 55.78 -1.70
CA PHE A 43 -0.47 56.73 -0.86
C PHE A 43 -1.23 58.07 -0.74
N ALA A 44 -1.82 58.56 -1.83
CA ALA A 44 -2.54 59.84 -1.85
C ALA A 44 -3.97 59.78 -1.25
N ALA A 45 -4.69 58.66 -1.43
CA ALA A 45 -6.08 58.50 -1.02
C ALA A 45 -6.25 57.74 0.30
N GLY A 46 -5.19 57.09 0.80
CA GLY A 46 -5.21 56.29 2.03
C GLY A 46 -5.93 54.93 1.91
N HIS A 47 -6.45 54.59 0.72
CA HIS A 47 -7.07 53.30 0.43
C HIS A 47 -6.75 52.84 -1.00
N GLU A 48 -6.98 51.56 -1.30
CA GLU A 48 -6.74 51.04 -2.64
C GLU A 48 -7.76 51.55 -3.65
N PHE A 49 -7.32 51.74 -4.89
CA PHE A 49 -8.14 52.14 -6.01
C PHE A 49 -9.23 51.10 -6.30
N GLY A 50 -10.51 51.48 -6.22
CA GLY A 50 -11.67 50.62 -6.46
C GLY A 50 -12.42 50.15 -5.20
N ALA A 51 -12.02 50.56 -4.00
CA ALA A 51 -12.79 50.33 -2.78
C ALA A 51 -13.96 51.33 -2.68
N SER A 52 -15.13 50.96 -3.17
CA SER A 52 -16.34 51.78 -3.03
C SER A 52 -16.92 51.73 -1.61
N ALA A 53 -17.25 52.91 -1.09
CA ALA A 53 -18.00 53.14 0.13
C ALA A 53 -19.48 52.74 -0.02
N ALA A 54 -19.88 51.67 0.65
CA ALA A 54 -21.29 51.37 0.97
C ALA A 54 -21.36 50.79 2.39
N ALA A 55 -21.64 51.66 3.36
CA ALA A 55 -21.96 51.28 4.73
C ALA A 55 -23.37 51.76 5.05
N ALA A 56 -24.36 50.85 4.92
CA ALA A 56 -25.59 50.82 5.72
C ALA A 56 -26.40 49.53 5.43
N ALA A 57 -26.31 48.57 6.38
CA ALA A 57 -27.13 47.35 6.58
C ALA A 57 -26.91 46.13 5.63
N PRO A 58 -27.20 44.89 6.09
CA PRO A 58 -26.29 44.02 6.84
C PRO A 58 -25.66 42.92 5.95
N LYS A 59 -24.47 42.46 6.33
CA LYS A 59 -23.68 41.42 5.64
C LYS A 59 -24.44 40.10 5.54
N GLU A 60 -24.71 39.63 4.32
CA GLU A 60 -25.00 38.22 4.06
C GLU A 60 -23.78 37.36 4.45
N LYS A 61 -24.05 36.34 5.27
CA LYS A 61 -23.11 35.37 5.80
C LYS A 61 -22.56 34.51 4.65
N GLN A 62 -21.24 34.52 4.42
CA GLN A 62 -20.60 33.43 3.67
C GLN A 62 -20.73 32.15 4.51
N LEU A 63 -21.57 31.23 4.05
CA LEU A 63 -21.86 29.97 4.71
C LEU A 63 -20.61 29.09 4.76
N THR A 64 -20.24 28.65 5.95
CA THR A 64 -19.15 27.69 6.21
C THR A 64 -19.45 26.32 5.57
N LYS A 65 -18.43 25.48 5.36
CA LYS A 65 -18.59 24.09 4.84
C LYS A 65 -19.65 23.27 5.60
N LYS A 66 -19.82 23.54 6.90
CA LYS A 66 -20.82 22.90 7.77
C LYS A 66 -22.23 23.43 7.47
N GLU A 67 -22.37 24.74 7.30
CA GLU A 67 -23.63 25.38 6.91
C GLU A 67 -24.04 25.01 5.47
N LEU A 68 -23.10 24.84 4.54
CA LEU A 68 -23.36 24.29 3.19
C LEU A 68 -23.87 22.84 3.26
N ARG A 69 -23.30 21.99 4.12
CA ARG A 69 -23.78 20.62 4.34
C ARG A 69 -25.17 20.57 4.97
N ILE A 70 -25.46 21.49 5.88
CA ILE A 70 -26.80 21.62 6.47
C ILE A 70 -27.78 22.12 5.41
N LEU A 71 -27.39 23.06 4.55
CA LEU A 71 -28.19 23.54 3.44
C LEU A 71 -28.39 22.45 2.36
N GLU A 72 -27.40 21.60 2.12
CA GLU A 72 -27.51 20.42 1.24
C GLU A 72 -28.42 19.36 1.84
N LYS A 73 -28.30 19.07 3.15
CA LYS A 73 -29.23 18.18 3.87
C LYS A 73 -30.65 18.74 3.92
N GLN A 74 -30.81 20.05 4.11
CA GLN A 74 -32.11 20.73 4.08
C GLN A 74 -32.69 20.75 2.67
N LYS A 75 -31.89 21.03 1.64
CA LYS A 75 -32.33 20.89 0.24
C LYS A 75 -32.65 19.45 -0.14
N ALA A 76 -31.93 18.46 0.40
CA ALA A 76 -32.22 17.04 0.20
C ALA A 76 -33.50 16.62 0.94
N ALA A 77 -33.73 17.14 2.15
CA ALA A 77 -34.94 16.91 2.93
C ALA A 77 -36.15 17.65 2.35
N GLU A 78 -35.99 18.87 1.83
CA GLU A 78 -37.01 19.62 1.11
C GLU A 78 -37.28 19.00 -0.27
N ALA A 79 -36.26 18.49 -0.97
CA ALA A 79 -36.46 17.70 -2.19
C ALA A 79 -37.16 16.37 -1.91
N ALA A 80 -36.91 15.74 -0.76
CA ALA A 80 -37.64 14.55 -0.30
C ALA A 80 -39.08 14.89 0.11
N ALA A 81 -39.32 16.05 0.73
CA ALA A 81 -40.64 16.53 1.12
C ALA A 81 -41.47 17.08 -0.05
N ALA A 82 -40.82 17.57 -1.12
CA ALA A 82 -41.45 18.04 -2.36
C ALA A 82 -41.91 16.89 -3.29
N ILE A 83 -41.55 15.63 -3.01
CA ILE A 83 -42.13 14.44 -3.65
C ILE A 83 -43.48 14.13 -2.97
N LYS A 84 -44.40 15.09 -3.07
CA LYS A 84 -45.83 14.85 -2.86
C LYS A 84 -46.57 15.42 -4.05
N THR A 85 -46.42 14.77 -5.21
CA THR A 85 -47.36 14.71 -6.34
C THR A 85 -46.76 13.92 -7.53
N ASP A 86 -46.51 12.63 -7.30
CA ASP A 86 -46.62 11.53 -8.28
C ASP A 86 -46.37 10.26 -7.45
N SER A 87 -47.42 9.49 -7.15
CA SER A 87 -47.30 8.33 -6.25
C SER A 87 -46.32 7.32 -6.81
N ALA A 88 -45.20 7.07 -6.11
CA ALA A 88 -44.30 5.98 -6.46
C ALA A 88 -45.09 4.66 -6.48
N ASP A 89 -44.98 3.89 -7.57
CA ASP A 89 -45.59 2.56 -7.70
C ASP A 89 -44.57 1.53 -7.19
N PRO A 90 -44.72 1.01 -5.95
CA PRO A 90 -43.74 0.10 -5.36
C PRO A 90 -43.66 -1.24 -6.08
N SER A 91 -44.61 -1.55 -6.97
CA SER A 91 -44.61 -2.76 -7.80
C SER A 91 -43.72 -2.64 -9.05
N LYS A 92 -43.27 -1.43 -9.37
CA LYS A 92 -42.44 -1.12 -10.54
C LYS A 92 -41.04 -0.63 -10.20
N PHE A 93 -40.86 0.09 -9.09
CA PHE A 93 -39.53 0.53 -8.67
C PHE A 93 -39.40 0.79 -7.18
N GLY A 94 -38.17 0.78 -6.70
CA GLY A 94 -37.83 1.03 -5.30
C GLY A 94 -36.69 0.14 -4.81
N ASP A 95 -36.33 0.30 -3.55
CA ASP A 95 -35.35 -0.58 -2.91
C ASP A 95 -36.04 -1.92 -2.58
N ALA A 96 -35.47 -3.02 -3.06
CA ALA A 96 -35.99 -4.35 -2.76
C ALA A 96 -35.75 -4.69 -1.28
N PRO A 97 -36.63 -5.51 -0.67
CA PRO A 97 -36.35 -6.05 0.65
C PRO A 97 -35.06 -6.88 0.62
N LEU A 98 -34.36 -6.90 1.76
CA LEU A 98 -33.16 -7.70 1.94
C LEU A 98 -33.45 -9.17 1.58
N ILE A 99 -32.69 -9.70 0.61
CA ILE A 99 -32.82 -11.11 0.19
C ILE A 99 -32.29 -11.99 1.32
N GLN A 100 -33.20 -12.62 2.05
CA GLN A 100 -32.92 -13.57 3.14
C GLN A 100 -33.54 -14.95 2.87
N SER A 101 -33.74 -15.31 1.59
CA SER A 101 -34.30 -16.60 1.17
C SER A 101 -35.65 -16.96 1.81
N ARG A 102 -36.49 -15.95 2.09
CA ARG A 102 -37.83 -16.14 2.71
C ARG A 102 -38.87 -16.73 1.75
N GLU A 103 -38.68 -16.54 0.44
CA GLU A 103 -39.58 -16.97 -0.61
C GLU A 103 -38.80 -17.76 -1.67
N LEU A 104 -39.48 -18.71 -2.32
CA LEU A 104 -38.89 -19.44 -3.44
C LEU A 104 -38.76 -18.54 -4.68
N PRO A 105 -37.71 -18.68 -5.49
CA PRO A 105 -37.50 -17.84 -6.67
C PRO A 105 -38.62 -18.01 -7.69
N THR A 106 -39.23 -16.90 -8.12
CA THR A 106 -40.25 -16.86 -9.19
C THR A 106 -39.78 -16.11 -10.44
N LYS A 107 -38.67 -15.36 -10.34
CA LYS A 107 -38.09 -14.58 -11.43
C LYS A 107 -37.19 -15.44 -12.30
N THR A 108 -37.34 -15.33 -13.63
CA THR A 108 -36.40 -15.91 -14.59
C THR A 108 -35.38 -14.85 -14.98
N PHE A 109 -34.10 -15.11 -14.69
CA PHE A 109 -32.98 -14.22 -15.00
C PHE A 109 -32.23 -14.69 -16.25
N VAL A 110 -31.77 -13.73 -17.06
CA VAL A 110 -30.86 -13.97 -18.17
C VAL A 110 -29.59 -13.16 -17.94
N ASP A 111 -28.44 -13.82 -18.07
CA ASP A 111 -27.14 -13.17 -17.95
C ASP A 111 -26.87 -12.24 -19.13
N VAL A 112 -26.28 -11.08 -18.86
CA VAL A 112 -25.94 -10.05 -19.87
C VAL A 112 -25.13 -10.65 -21.03
N ALA A 113 -24.29 -11.65 -20.73
CA ALA A 113 -23.48 -12.37 -21.69
C ALA A 113 -24.26 -13.09 -22.79
N ASN A 114 -25.50 -13.46 -22.51
CA ASN A 114 -26.35 -14.26 -23.37
C ASN A 114 -27.48 -13.43 -24.02
N ILE A 115 -27.38 -12.09 -23.96
CA ILE A 115 -28.38 -11.20 -24.54
C ILE A 115 -27.84 -10.61 -25.85
N ASP A 116 -28.43 -11.05 -26.96
CA ASP A 116 -28.17 -10.53 -28.29
C ASP A 116 -29.50 -10.25 -29.03
N LYS A 117 -29.39 -9.81 -30.28
CA LYS A 117 -30.57 -9.53 -31.14
C LYS A 117 -31.52 -10.71 -31.34
N SER A 118 -31.09 -11.96 -31.13
CA SER A 118 -31.96 -13.15 -31.29
C SER A 118 -33.05 -13.22 -30.23
N LEU A 119 -32.88 -12.52 -29.10
CA LEU A 119 -33.86 -12.41 -28.03
C LEU A 119 -34.85 -11.25 -28.21
N ALA A 120 -34.84 -10.56 -29.35
CA ALA A 120 -35.71 -9.41 -29.60
C ALA A 120 -37.20 -9.69 -29.29
N GLY A 121 -37.83 -8.78 -28.54
CA GLY A 121 -39.22 -8.87 -28.10
C GLY A 121 -39.46 -9.79 -26.89
N GLN A 122 -38.47 -10.55 -26.42
CA GLN A 122 -38.60 -11.35 -25.20
C GLN A 122 -38.43 -10.47 -23.95
N SER A 123 -39.14 -10.84 -22.87
CA SER A 123 -39.07 -10.14 -21.58
C SER A 123 -38.62 -11.06 -20.46
N PHE A 124 -37.69 -10.57 -19.63
CA PHE A 124 -37.10 -11.33 -18.53
C PHE A 124 -36.46 -10.38 -17.50
N TRP A 125 -35.90 -10.94 -16.44
CA TRP A 125 -35.12 -10.17 -15.46
C TRP A 125 -33.63 -10.20 -15.80
N VAL A 126 -32.94 -9.10 -15.55
CA VAL A 126 -31.48 -9.00 -15.58
C VAL A 126 -31.01 -8.48 -14.23
N ARG A 127 -29.98 -9.11 -13.66
CA ARG A 127 -29.30 -8.64 -12.45
C ARG A 127 -27.88 -8.23 -12.79
N GLY A 128 -27.50 -7.02 -12.41
CA GLY A 128 -26.15 -6.52 -12.62
C GLY A 128 -25.82 -5.29 -11.80
N TYR A 129 -24.59 -4.82 -11.90
CA TYR A 129 -24.15 -3.55 -11.34
C TYR A 129 -24.59 -2.40 -12.24
N LEU A 130 -25.16 -1.35 -11.66
CA LEU A 130 -25.39 -0.10 -12.37
C LEU A 130 -24.05 0.63 -12.55
N GLN A 131 -23.40 0.47 -13.70
CA GLN A 131 -22.09 1.06 -13.96
C GLN A 131 -22.20 2.57 -14.22
N ASN A 132 -23.18 2.97 -15.02
CA ASN A 132 -23.39 4.38 -15.36
C ASN A 132 -24.88 4.66 -15.57
N CYS A 133 -25.27 5.92 -15.35
CA CYS A 133 -26.60 6.41 -15.59
C CYS A 133 -26.53 7.84 -16.15
N ARG A 134 -27.26 8.09 -17.25
CA ARG A 134 -27.44 9.42 -17.85
C ARG A 134 -28.92 9.66 -18.05
N ALA A 135 -29.48 10.65 -17.36
CA ALA A 135 -30.91 10.93 -17.40
C ALA A 135 -31.23 12.30 -18.04
N LYS A 136 -32.39 12.36 -18.67
CA LYS A 136 -33.11 13.54 -19.15
C LYS A 136 -34.55 13.48 -18.61
N PRO A 137 -35.34 14.56 -18.66
CA PRO A 137 -36.65 14.60 -18.02
C PRO A 137 -37.66 13.50 -18.39
N LYS A 138 -37.50 12.86 -19.56
CA LYS A 138 -38.40 11.83 -20.08
C LYS A 138 -37.73 10.48 -20.35
N ILE A 139 -36.43 10.37 -20.10
CA ILE A 139 -35.64 9.18 -20.48
C ILE A 139 -34.39 9.05 -19.63
N ALA A 140 -34.05 7.84 -19.20
CA ALA A 140 -32.77 7.53 -18.58
C ALA A 140 -32.07 6.37 -19.33
N PHE A 141 -30.78 6.55 -19.58
CA PHE A 141 -29.89 5.56 -20.17
C PHE A 141 -29.00 5.00 -19.06
N LEU A 142 -29.12 3.71 -18.81
CA LEU A 142 -28.35 2.97 -17.82
C LEU A 142 -27.39 2.03 -18.54
N ILE A 143 -26.21 1.83 -17.97
CA ILE A 143 -25.31 0.74 -18.36
C ILE A 143 -25.34 -0.29 -17.23
N VAL A 144 -25.84 -1.48 -17.52
CA VAL A 144 -25.86 -2.61 -16.58
C VAL A 144 -24.68 -3.51 -16.90
N ARG A 145 -23.81 -3.72 -15.91
CA ARG A 145 -22.62 -4.58 -16.01
C ARG A 145 -22.83 -5.89 -15.25
N GLN A 146 -22.47 -7.01 -15.87
CA GLN A 146 -22.35 -8.31 -15.22
C GLN A 146 -21.03 -8.96 -15.63
N GLY A 147 -20.08 -9.10 -14.68
CA GLY A 147 -18.71 -9.52 -14.99
C GLY A 147 -18.03 -8.56 -15.97
N ALA A 148 -17.46 -9.09 -17.05
CA ALA A 148 -16.84 -8.30 -18.13
C ALA A 148 -17.85 -7.79 -19.18
N PHE A 149 -19.14 -8.05 -19.01
CA PHE A 149 -20.17 -7.73 -20.00
C PHE A 149 -20.99 -6.51 -19.57
N THR A 150 -21.27 -5.65 -20.52
CA THR A 150 -22.15 -4.48 -20.37
C THR A 150 -23.23 -4.47 -21.44
N ILE A 151 -24.41 -3.98 -21.08
CA ILE A 151 -25.54 -3.75 -21.98
C ILE A 151 -26.23 -2.44 -21.62
N GLN A 152 -26.72 -1.73 -22.64
CA GLN A 152 -27.50 -0.52 -22.44
C GLN A 152 -28.95 -0.88 -22.09
N ALA A 153 -29.46 -0.24 -21.04
CA ALA A 153 -30.85 -0.32 -20.63
C ALA A 153 -31.47 1.09 -20.63
N VAL A 154 -32.68 1.22 -21.15
CA VAL A 154 -33.34 2.50 -21.39
C VAL A 154 -34.69 2.51 -20.69
N VAL A 155 -34.87 3.51 -19.82
CA VAL A 155 -36.14 3.81 -19.16
C VAL A 155 -36.76 5.00 -19.87
N THR A 156 -37.88 4.82 -20.59
CA THR A 156 -38.54 5.89 -21.35
C THR A 156 -39.96 6.13 -20.82
N GLU A 157 -40.35 7.40 -20.68
CA GLU A 157 -41.69 7.80 -20.26
C GLU A 157 -42.76 7.16 -21.16
N SER A 158 -43.72 6.46 -20.55
CA SER A 158 -44.83 5.81 -21.24
C SER A 158 -46.03 5.70 -20.29
N ALA A 159 -47.14 5.12 -20.76
CA ALA A 159 -48.29 4.83 -19.89
C ALA A 159 -47.91 3.94 -18.69
N ASP A 160 -46.90 3.08 -18.87
CA ASP A 160 -46.43 2.14 -17.86
C ASP A 160 -45.19 2.58 -17.09
N VAL A 161 -44.50 3.64 -17.53
CA VAL A 161 -43.25 4.14 -16.95
C VAL A 161 -43.41 5.61 -16.62
N SER A 162 -43.50 5.92 -15.31
CA SER A 162 -43.70 7.29 -14.82
C SER A 162 -42.40 8.10 -14.75
N LYS A 163 -42.52 9.42 -14.68
CA LYS A 163 -41.38 10.32 -14.41
C LYS A 163 -40.72 10.02 -13.06
N ALA A 164 -41.50 9.57 -12.07
CA ALA A 164 -40.98 9.15 -10.78
C ALA A 164 -40.05 7.92 -10.90
N LEU A 165 -40.36 6.96 -11.78
CA LEU A 165 -39.49 5.81 -12.06
C LEU A 165 -38.17 6.27 -12.71
N ILE A 166 -38.24 7.16 -13.71
CA ILE A 166 -37.05 7.73 -14.36
C ILE A 166 -36.16 8.45 -13.34
N LYS A 167 -36.76 9.26 -12.46
CA LYS A 167 -36.05 9.95 -11.38
C LYS A 167 -35.43 8.96 -10.39
N TYR A 168 -36.17 7.94 -9.97
CA TYR A 168 -35.59 6.91 -9.09
C TYR A 168 -34.39 6.24 -9.74
N ALA A 169 -34.51 5.81 -11.00
CA ALA A 169 -33.43 5.19 -11.76
C ALA A 169 -32.19 6.11 -11.90
N SER A 170 -32.38 7.43 -12.01
CA SER A 170 -31.28 8.40 -12.06
C SER A 170 -30.58 8.61 -10.72
N ASP A 171 -31.28 8.40 -9.62
CA ASP A 171 -30.79 8.65 -8.27
C ASP A 171 -30.08 7.42 -7.66
N ILE A 172 -30.11 6.26 -8.33
CA ILE A 172 -29.39 5.05 -7.89
C ILE A 172 -27.88 5.30 -7.95
N PRO A 173 -27.13 5.14 -6.84
CA PRO A 173 -25.68 5.24 -6.85
C PRO A 173 -25.04 4.24 -7.82
N ARG A 174 -23.97 4.67 -8.49
CA ARG A 174 -23.14 3.77 -9.31
C ARG A 174 -22.65 2.59 -8.49
N GLU A 175 -22.45 1.45 -9.14
CA GLU A 175 -22.05 0.18 -8.55
C GLU A 175 -23.08 -0.45 -7.59
N SER A 176 -24.30 0.09 -7.50
CA SER A 176 -25.43 -0.60 -6.87
C SER A 176 -25.83 -1.82 -7.70
N VAL A 177 -26.22 -2.90 -7.03
CA VAL A 177 -26.80 -4.08 -7.69
C VAL A 177 -28.28 -3.81 -7.96
N VAL A 178 -28.70 -3.95 -9.21
CA VAL A 178 -30.07 -3.71 -9.65
C VAL A 178 -30.67 -4.95 -10.31
N ASP A 179 -31.96 -5.18 -10.05
CA ASP A 179 -32.83 -6.06 -10.82
C ASP A 179 -33.62 -5.19 -11.80
N VAL A 180 -33.49 -5.44 -13.10
CA VAL A 180 -34.29 -4.77 -14.12
C VAL A 180 -35.18 -5.80 -14.83
N PHE A 181 -36.48 -5.52 -14.91
CA PHE A 181 -37.38 -6.27 -15.78
C PHE A 181 -37.46 -5.56 -17.12
N VAL A 182 -37.10 -6.28 -18.18
CA VAL A 182 -36.76 -5.68 -19.47
C VAL A 182 -37.45 -6.39 -20.61
N THR A 183 -37.56 -5.69 -21.74
CA THR A 183 -37.84 -6.29 -23.06
C THR A 183 -36.69 -5.97 -24.01
N VAL A 184 -36.18 -6.97 -24.73
CA VAL A 184 -35.05 -6.78 -25.66
C VAL A 184 -35.51 -6.06 -26.93
N ILE A 185 -34.77 -5.05 -27.35
CA ILE A 185 -34.97 -4.28 -28.57
C ILE A 185 -33.70 -4.33 -29.41
N VAL A 186 -33.85 -4.37 -30.74
CA VAL A 186 -32.71 -4.23 -31.66
C VAL A 186 -32.48 -2.73 -31.92
N PRO A 187 -31.32 -2.17 -31.53
CA PRO A 187 -31.04 -0.77 -31.75
C PRO A 187 -30.84 -0.48 -33.25
N VAL A 188 -31.21 0.72 -33.69
CA VAL A 188 -31.06 1.14 -35.10
C VAL A 188 -29.59 1.17 -35.53
N ASN A 189 -28.72 1.61 -34.62
CA ASN A 189 -27.27 1.61 -34.79
C ASN A 189 -26.62 0.79 -33.66
N PRO A 190 -25.50 0.11 -33.91
CA PRO A 190 -24.78 -0.61 -32.85
C PRO A 190 -24.38 0.29 -31.68
N ILE A 191 -24.59 -0.18 -30.46
CA ILE A 191 -24.26 0.56 -29.23
C ILE A 191 -22.80 0.27 -28.86
N THR A 192 -21.87 1.06 -29.41
CA THR A 192 -20.42 0.83 -29.24
C THR A 192 -19.90 1.09 -27.82
N GLY A 193 -20.69 1.75 -26.97
CA GLY A 193 -20.34 2.01 -25.57
C GLY A 193 -20.54 0.83 -24.62
N THR A 194 -21.03 -0.31 -25.10
CA THR A 194 -21.31 -1.52 -24.31
C THR A 194 -20.86 -2.78 -25.04
N THR A 195 -20.60 -3.88 -24.36
CA THR A 195 -20.18 -5.14 -25.03
C THR A 195 -21.28 -5.78 -25.87
N GLN A 196 -22.54 -5.63 -25.46
CA GLN A 196 -23.69 -6.07 -26.25
C GLN A 196 -24.07 -4.92 -27.18
N HIS A 197 -23.60 -5.00 -28.43
CA HIS A 197 -23.75 -3.92 -29.41
C HIS A 197 -25.07 -3.97 -30.19
N ASP A 198 -25.63 -5.17 -30.37
CA ASP A 198 -26.79 -5.42 -31.24
C ASP A 198 -28.10 -5.63 -30.46
N ALA A 199 -28.09 -5.37 -29.15
CA ALA A 199 -29.25 -5.43 -28.27
C ALA A 199 -29.29 -4.23 -27.31
N GLU A 200 -30.50 -3.73 -27.06
CA GLU A 200 -30.83 -2.72 -26.07
C GLU A 200 -31.98 -3.21 -25.19
N LEU A 201 -31.98 -2.86 -23.91
CA LEU A 201 -33.03 -3.28 -22.98
C LEU A 201 -34.03 -2.14 -22.73
N SER A 202 -35.31 -2.33 -23.06
CA SER A 202 -36.38 -1.43 -22.61
C SER A 202 -36.83 -1.82 -21.22
N VAL A 203 -36.64 -0.92 -20.24
CA VAL A 203 -36.88 -1.20 -18.82
C VAL A 203 -38.31 -0.86 -18.44
N ALA A 204 -39.03 -1.86 -17.93
CA ALA A 204 -40.37 -1.70 -17.38
C ALA A 204 -40.39 -1.64 -15.84
N LYS A 205 -39.43 -2.29 -15.18
CA LYS A 205 -39.28 -2.26 -13.71
C LYS A 205 -37.81 -2.22 -13.32
N ILE A 206 -37.49 -1.55 -12.22
CA ILE A 206 -36.13 -1.46 -11.68
C ILE A 206 -36.12 -1.45 -10.17
N PHE A 207 -35.38 -2.38 -9.56
CA PHE A 207 -35.26 -2.47 -8.10
C PHE A 207 -33.81 -2.49 -7.68
N THR A 208 -33.45 -1.69 -6.67
CA THR A 208 -32.12 -1.76 -6.06
C THR A 208 -32.07 -2.92 -5.07
N ILE A 209 -31.22 -3.90 -5.33
CA ILE A 209 -31.02 -5.09 -4.49
C ILE A 209 -29.98 -4.83 -3.40
N SER A 210 -28.91 -4.12 -3.77
CA SER A 210 -27.86 -3.71 -2.85
C SER A 210 -27.40 -2.33 -3.27
N LYS A 211 -27.70 -1.33 -2.45
CA LYS A 211 -27.37 0.06 -2.72
C LYS A 211 -25.91 0.32 -2.37
N ALA A 212 -25.14 0.82 -3.33
CA ALA A 212 -23.76 1.22 -3.12
C ALA A 212 -23.68 2.60 -2.44
N LEU A 213 -22.49 2.92 -1.92
CA LEU A 213 -22.21 4.27 -1.43
C LEU A 213 -22.24 5.27 -2.60
N PRO A 214 -22.78 6.49 -2.41
CA PRO A 214 -22.78 7.52 -3.45
C PRO A 214 -21.38 7.93 -3.91
N VAL A 215 -20.40 7.90 -3.01
CA VAL A 215 -19.00 8.21 -3.28
C VAL A 215 -18.19 6.94 -3.10
N LEU A 216 -17.56 6.48 -4.18
CA LEU A 216 -16.71 5.30 -4.19
C LEU A 216 -15.23 5.72 -4.09
N PRO A 217 -14.37 4.91 -3.46
CA PRO A 217 -12.94 5.21 -3.31
C PRO A 217 -12.19 5.21 -4.64
N LEU A 218 -12.68 4.46 -5.63
CA LEU A 218 -12.28 4.57 -7.03
C LEU A 218 -13.51 4.38 -7.93
N GLN A 219 -13.47 4.94 -9.14
CA GLN A 219 -14.50 4.65 -10.16
C GLN A 219 -14.03 3.46 -11.01
N VAL A 220 -14.88 2.43 -11.15
CA VAL A 220 -14.57 1.27 -11.99
C VAL A 220 -14.35 1.69 -13.45
N GLU A 221 -15.06 2.72 -13.93
CA GLU A 221 -14.87 3.29 -15.27
C GLU A 221 -13.46 3.87 -15.48
N ASP A 222 -12.94 4.62 -14.51
CA ASP A 222 -11.57 5.15 -14.57
C ASP A 222 -10.54 4.02 -14.46
N ALA A 223 -10.76 3.05 -13.57
CA ALA A 223 -9.89 1.90 -13.39
C ALA A 223 -9.90 0.92 -14.57
N SER A 224 -10.94 0.96 -15.43
CA SER A 224 -11.07 0.12 -16.64
C SER A 224 -10.52 0.81 -17.90
N ARG A 225 -10.04 2.05 -17.80
CA ARG A 225 -9.54 2.80 -18.96
C ARG A 225 -8.26 2.17 -19.50
N SER A 226 -8.14 2.17 -20.83
CA SER A 226 -6.96 1.62 -21.52
C SER A 226 -5.69 2.39 -21.18
N ASP A 227 -4.61 1.66 -20.92
CA ASP A 227 -3.28 2.22 -20.65
C ASP A 227 -2.83 3.14 -21.80
N THR A 228 -3.15 2.81 -23.05
CA THR A 228 -2.83 3.66 -24.21
C THR A 228 -3.48 5.03 -24.14
N LEU A 229 -4.70 5.13 -23.60
CA LEU A 229 -5.41 6.41 -23.46
C LEU A 229 -4.92 7.19 -22.24
N VAL A 230 -4.60 6.50 -21.15
CA VAL A 230 -4.11 7.12 -19.90
C VAL A 230 -2.70 7.69 -20.11
N PHE A 231 -1.81 6.92 -20.74
CA PHE A 231 -0.41 7.30 -20.96
C PHE A 231 -0.16 8.02 -22.30
N ALA A 232 -1.20 8.37 -23.05
CA ALA A 232 -1.06 9.19 -24.24
C ALA A 232 -0.53 10.59 -23.91
N GLU A 233 0.34 11.13 -24.77
CA GLU A 233 0.85 12.49 -24.63
C GLU A 233 -0.31 13.51 -24.68
N GLY A 234 -0.40 14.37 -23.65
CA GLY A 234 -1.48 15.36 -23.53
C GLY A 234 -2.83 14.79 -23.05
N SER A 235 -2.85 13.58 -22.47
CA SER A 235 -4.07 13.00 -21.89
C SER A 235 -4.57 13.80 -20.68
N ASP A 236 -5.87 14.12 -20.67
CA ASP A 236 -6.57 14.73 -19.52
C ASP A 236 -7.06 13.67 -18.50
N TYR A 237 -6.81 12.38 -18.75
CA TYR A 237 -7.28 11.31 -17.89
C TYR A 237 -6.34 11.07 -16.71
N VAL A 238 -6.92 10.97 -15.51
CA VAL A 238 -6.18 10.64 -14.29
C VAL A 238 -5.93 9.13 -14.22
N GLU A 239 -4.67 8.74 -13.99
CA GLU A 239 -4.30 7.35 -13.69
C GLU A 239 -4.77 6.96 -12.28
N VAL A 240 -5.41 5.80 -12.15
CA VAL A 240 -5.66 5.17 -10.85
C VAL A 240 -4.43 4.34 -10.49
N GLY A 241 -3.61 4.84 -9.55
CA GLY A 241 -2.38 4.18 -9.11
C GLY A 241 -2.61 2.79 -8.52
N LEU A 242 -1.59 1.92 -8.62
CA LEU A 242 -1.68 0.53 -8.18
C LEU A 242 -2.06 0.40 -6.71
N ASP A 243 -1.48 1.19 -5.81
CA ASP A 243 -1.78 1.12 -4.37
C ASP A 243 -3.26 1.43 -4.09
N THR A 244 -3.82 2.48 -4.72
CA THR A 244 -5.25 2.80 -4.60
C THR A 244 -6.13 1.66 -5.11
N ARG A 245 -5.70 0.96 -6.17
CA ARG A 245 -6.41 -0.23 -6.68
C ARG A 245 -6.34 -1.39 -5.69
N LEU A 246 -5.18 -1.65 -5.08
CA LEU A 246 -4.97 -2.73 -4.12
C LEU A 246 -5.67 -2.46 -2.78
N ASP A 247 -5.64 -1.23 -2.27
CA ASP A 247 -6.40 -0.81 -1.08
C ASP A 247 -7.92 -1.03 -1.25
N ASN A 248 -8.39 -0.96 -2.50
CA ASN A 248 -9.79 -1.12 -2.87
C ASN A 248 -10.00 -2.32 -3.79
N ARG A 249 -9.23 -3.41 -3.56
CA ARG A 249 -9.10 -4.54 -4.50
C ARG A 249 -10.41 -5.15 -4.93
N VAL A 250 -11.41 -5.24 -4.05
CA VAL A 250 -12.74 -5.78 -4.39
C VAL A 250 -13.43 -4.94 -5.49
N LEU A 251 -13.22 -3.63 -5.50
CA LEU A 251 -13.78 -2.73 -6.51
C LEU A 251 -12.96 -2.78 -7.80
N ASP A 252 -11.63 -2.81 -7.70
CA ASP A 252 -10.72 -2.97 -8.86
C ASP A 252 -10.91 -4.32 -9.57
N LEU A 253 -11.17 -5.40 -8.83
CA LEU A 253 -11.49 -6.72 -9.40
C LEU A 253 -12.78 -6.73 -10.24
N ARG A 254 -13.59 -5.67 -10.22
CA ARG A 254 -14.77 -5.53 -11.09
C ARG A 254 -14.45 -5.04 -12.49
N THR A 255 -13.24 -4.54 -12.75
CA THR A 255 -12.85 -4.11 -14.10
C THR A 255 -12.87 -5.31 -15.06
N PRO A 256 -13.25 -5.12 -16.34
CA PRO A 256 -13.26 -6.20 -17.32
C PRO A 256 -11.91 -6.91 -17.45
N ALA A 257 -10.79 -6.18 -17.43
CA ALA A 257 -9.46 -6.78 -17.50
C ALA A 257 -9.14 -7.63 -16.27
N ASN A 258 -9.40 -7.18 -15.03
CA ASN A 258 -9.16 -8.02 -13.86
C ASN A 258 -10.05 -9.28 -13.87
N GLN A 259 -11.32 -9.14 -14.28
CA GLN A 259 -12.22 -10.27 -14.46
C GLN A 259 -11.65 -11.30 -15.46
N ALA A 260 -11.05 -10.84 -16.55
CA ALA A 260 -10.42 -11.69 -17.55
C ALA A 260 -9.08 -12.29 -17.06
N ILE A 261 -8.22 -11.51 -16.40
CA ILE A 261 -6.93 -11.98 -15.84
C ILE A 261 -7.16 -13.11 -14.84
N MET A 262 -8.14 -12.97 -13.94
CA MET A 262 -8.46 -14.03 -12.96
C MET A 262 -8.99 -15.30 -13.62
N ARG A 263 -9.71 -15.19 -14.76
CA ARG A 263 -10.14 -16.34 -15.57
C ARG A 263 -8.97 -17.00 -16.29
N ILE A 264 -8.02 -16.22 -16.83
CA ILE A 264 -6.78 -16.75 -17.42
C ILE A 264 -5.96 -17.49 -16.36
N GLN A 265 -5.81 -16.91 -15.16
CA GLN A 265 -5.11 -17.56 -14.05
C GLN A 265 -5.78 -18.89 -13.67
N SER A 266 -7.11 -18.91 -13.55
CA SER A 266 -7.86 -20.16 -13.35
C SER A 266 -7.66 -21.16 -14.50
N GLY A 267 -7.64 -20.67 -15.75
CA GLY A 267 -7.37 -21.45 -16.95
C GLY A 267 -5.99 -22.11 -16.95
N VAL A 268 -4.94 -21.41 -16.52
CA VAL A 268 -3.59 -21.99 -16.35
C VAL A 268 -3.65 -23.16 -15.37
N GLY A 269 -4.27 -22.99 -14.20
CA GLY A 269 -4.41 -24.05 -13.21
C GLY A 269 -5.26 -25.24 -13.70
N GLN A 270 -6.28 -25.00 -14.52
CA GLN A 270 -7.07 -26.05 -15.16
C GLN A 270 -6.24 -26.83 -16.18
N LEU A 271 -5.56 -26.13 -17.10
CA LEU A 271 -4.82 -26.74 -18.20
C LEU A 271 -3.57 -27.49 -17.70
N PHE A 272 -2.94 -27.00 -16.63
CA PHE A 272 -1.86 -27.70 -15.94
C PHE A 272 -2.33 -29.06 -15.41
N ARG A 273 -3.47 -29.09 -14.69
CA ARG A 273 -4.08 -30.35 -14.21
C ARG A 273 -4.46 -31.27 -15.37
N GLU A 274 -5.17 -30.73 -16.36
CA GLU A 274 -5.66 -31.50 -17.51
C GLU A 274 -4.50 -32.21 -18.25
N PHE A 275 -3.41 -31.50 -18.49
CA PHE A 275 -2.22 -32.07 -19.11
C PHE A 275 -1.57 -33.15 -18.24
N LEU A 276 -1.33 -32.88 -16.96
CA LEU A 276 -0.63 -33.83 -16.08
C LEU A 276 -1.45 -35.08 -15.80
N TYR A 277 -2.77 -34.96 -15.64
CA TYR A 277 -3.68 -36.11 -15.59
C TYR A 277 -3.60 -36.96 -16.86
N SER A 278 -3.52 -36.33 -18.04
CA SER A 278 -3.34 -37.06 -19.31
C SER A 278 -2.01 -37.82 -19.40
N LYS A 279 -0.98 -37.39 -18.66
CA LYS A 279 0.35 -38.03 -18.57
C LYS A 279 0.47 -39.00 -17.39
N GLY A 280 -0.63 -39.25 -16.67
CA GLY A 280 -0.73 -40.21 -15.56
C GLY A 280 -0.15 -39.71 -14.24
N PHE A 281 -0.07 -38.40 -14.02
CA PHE A 281 0.34 -37.85 -12.73
C PHE A 281 -0.81 -37.87 -11.72
N VAL A 282 -0.43 -37.90 -10.43
CA VAL A 282 -1.35 -37.85 -9.28
C VAL A 282 -1.22 -36.50 -8.56
N GLU A 283 -2.35 -35.80 -8.36
CA GLU A 283 -2.38 -34.59 -7.52
C GLU A 283 -2.18 -34.99 -6.04
N ILE A 284 -1.24 -34.34 -5.36
CA ILE A 284 -0.96 -34.54 -3.94
C ILE A 284 -1.20 -33.25 -3.16
N HIS A 285 -1.42 -33.37 -1.85
CA HIS A 285 -1.61 -32.23 -0.94
C HIS A 285 -0.67 -32.39 0.25
N THR A 286 0.30 -31.47 0.37
CA THR A 286 1.37 -31.56 1.35
C THR A 286 1.17 -30.55 2.48
N PRO A 287 1.61 -30.86 3.72
CA PRO A 287 1.48 -29.92 4.83
C PRO A 287 2.29 -28.65 4.55
N LYS A 288 1.73 -27.51 4.95
CA LYS A 288 2.38 -26.19 4.84
C LYS A 288 2.99 -25.70 6.15
N LEU A 289 2.79 -26.45 7.23
CA LEU A 289 3.40 -26.24 8.54
C LEU A 289 4.50 -27.28 8.71
N LEU A 290 5.74 -26.84 8.86
CA LEU A 290 6.92 -27.69 9.02
C LEU A 290 7.58 -27.45 10.37
N GLY A 291 8.31 -28.45 10.87
CA GLY A 291 9.13 -28.30 12.08
C GLY A 291 10.47 -27.58 11.85
N GLY A 292 10.84 -27.35 10.58
CA GLY A 292 12.08 -26.68 10.17
C GLY A 292 12.00 -26.25 8.71
N ALA A 293 12.97 -25.44 8.27
CA ALA A 293 12.99 -24.90 6.90
C ALA A 293 13.09 -26.02 5.85
N SER A 294 12.37 -25.85 4.73
CA SER A 294 12.41 -26.78 3.61
C SER A 294 13.62 -26.59 2.69
N GLU A 295 14.23 -25.40 2.72
CA GLU A 295 15.37 -24.98 1.90
C GLU A 295 16.44 -24.41 2.86
N GLY A 296 17.64 -24.98 2.87
CA GLY A 296 18.72 -24.56 3.77
C GLY A 296 19.18 -23.13 3.47
N GLY A 297 19.37 -22.32 4.51
CA GLY A 297 19.90 -20.94 4.40
C GLY A 297 18.89 -19.86 3.95
N ALA A 298 17.62 -20.21 3.74
CA ALA A 298 16.59 -19.25 3.32
C ALA A 298 15.73 -18.76 4.50
N ASN A 299 15.33 -17.48 4.47
CA ASN A 299 14.42 -16.92 5.47
C ASN A 299 13.06 -17.63 5.39
N CYS A 300 12.53 -18.05 6.53
CA CYS A 300 11.21 -18.68 6.65
C CYS A 300 10.30 -17.90 7.60
N PHE A 301 8.97 -18.00 7.39
CA PHE A 301 8.00 -17.45 8.34
C PHE A 301 7.83 -18.41 9.50
N SER A 302 8.32 -18.02 10.68
CA SER A 302 8.23 -18.79 11.92
C SER A 302 7.10 -18.29 12.81
N PHE A 303 6.39 -19.22 13.47
CA PHE A 303 5.30 -18.91 14.39
C PHE A 303 5.20 -19.96 15.51
N GLY A 304 4.56 -19.58 16.63
CA GLY A 304 4.31 -20.51 17.73
C GLY A 304 3.18 -21.50 17.40
N TYR A 305 3.42 -22.78 17.62
CA TYR A 305 2.49 -23.88 17.37
C TYR A 305 2.40 -24.79 18.59
N PHE A 306 1.38 -24.57 19.43
CA PHE A 306 1.12 -25.35 20.66
C PHE A 306 2.30 -25.43 21.65
N GLY A 307 3.10 -24.37 21.73
CA GLY A 307 4.28 -24.30 22.62
C GLY A 307 5.60 -24.67 21.94
N GLU A 308 5.53 -25.18 20.71
CA GLU A 308 6.69 -25.43 19.84
C GLU A 308 6.82 -24.33 18.78
N SER A 309 7.95 -24.29 18.06
CA SER A 309 8.10 -23.45 16.87
C SER A 309 7.70 -24.24 15.62
N ALA A 310 7.03 -23.59 14.69
CA ALA A 310 6.76 -24.12 13.36
C ALA A 310 7.05 -23.06 12.30
N VAL A 311 7.30 -23.51 11.07
CA VAL A 311 7.58 -22.63 9.94
C VAL A 311 6.65 -22.92 8.76
N LEU A 312 6.40 -21.91 7.93
CA LEU A 312 5.68 -22.09 6.68
C LEU A 312 6.58 -22.68 5.60
N ALA A 313 6.06 -23.67 4.86
CA ALA A 313 6.79 -24.35 3.79
C ALA A 313 7.09 -23.41 2.61
N GLN A 314 8.36 -23.23 2.27
CA GLN A 314 8.78 -22.37 1.16
C GLN A 314 8.62 -23.02 -0.21
N SER A 315 8.44 -24.34 -0.22
CA SER A 315 8.05 -25.11 -1.39
C SER A 315 7.58 -26.49 -0.93
N PRO A 316 6.77 -27.22 -1.71
CA PRO A 316 6.44 -28.61 -1.42
C PRO A 316 7.58 -29.60 -1.76
N GLN A 317 8.80 -29.09 -1.99
CA GLN A 317 9.89 -29.83 -2.65
C GLN A 317 10.30 -31.12 -1.93
N LEU A 318 10.40 -31.10 -0.59
CA LEU A 318 10.76 -32.29 0.18
C LEU A 318 9.68 -33.37 0.09
N HIS A 319 8.41 -32.98 0.23
CA HIS A 319 7.28 -33.89 0.23
C HIS A 319 7.01 -34.49 -1.15
N LYS A 320 7.14 -33.71 -2.23
CA LYS A 320 6.95 -34.24 -3.59
C LYS A 320 8.03 -35.24 -3.96
N GLN A 321 9.29 -35.06 -3.51
CA GLN A 321 10.34 -36.07 -3.69
C GLN A 321 10.04 -37.36 -2.92
N MET A 322 9.68 -37.27 -1.64
CA MET A 322 9.31 -38.46 -0.85
C MET A 322 8.11 -39.20 -1.47
N ALA A 323 7.09 -38.47 -1.92
CA ALA A 323 5.91 -39.06 -2.57
C ALA A 323 6.25 -39.74 -3.91
N CYS A 324 7.04 -39.08 -4.74
CA CYS A 324 7.42 -39.54 -6.06
C CYS A 324 8.43 -40.70 -6.02
N ALA A 325 9.59 -40.45 -5.41
CA ALA A 325 10.76 -41.31 -5.49
C ALA A 325 10.75 -42.45 -4.47
N CYS A 326 10.17 -42.21 -3.29
CA CYS A 326 10.26 -43.16 -2.17
C CYS A 326 8.93 -43.90 -1.90
N ALA A 327 7.79 -43.23 -2.06
CA ALA A 327 6.47 -43.81 -1.76
C ALA A 327 5.81 -44.55 -2.94
N GLY A 328 6.45 -44.57 -4.11
CA GLY A 328 6.00 -45.34 -5.28
C GLY A 328 4.89 -44.70 -6.11
N LEU A 329 4.62 -43.39 -5.96
CA LEU A 329 3.66 -42.70 -6.84
C LEU A 329 4.23 -42.39 -8.23
N GLU A 330 5.56 -42.38 -8.39
CA GLU A 330 6.33 -42.15 -9.62
C GLU A 330 6.11 -40.82 -10.37
N LYS A 331 4.91 -40.23 -10.34
CA LYS A 331 4.56 -38.97 -11.02
C LYS A 331 3.55 -38.22 -10.18
N VAL A 332 3.96 -37.11 -9.58
CA VAL A 332 3.12 -36.32 -8.68
C VAL A 332 3.14 -34.85 -9.06
N PHE A 333 2.07 -34.15 -8.76
CA PHE A 333 2.03 -32.69 -8.83
C PHE A 333 1.22 -32.10 -7.69
N GLU A 334 1.46 -30.83 -7.40
CA GLU A 334 0.72 -30.08 -6.40
C GLU A 334 0.44 -28.67 -6.90
N ILE A 335 -0.77 -28.17 -6.61
CA ILE A 335 -1.11 -26.76 -6.75
C ILE A 335 -1.48 -26.26 -5.36
N GLY A 336 -0.69 -25.34 -4.82
CA GLY A 336 -0.85 -24.88 -3.45
C GLY A 336 -0.08 -23.61 -3.11
N PRO A 337 -0.31 -23.04 -1.91
CA PRO A 337 0.38 -21.83 -1.49
C PRO A 337 1.86 -22.13 -1.22
N VAL A 338 2.69 -21.15 -1.58
CA VAL A 338 4.14 -21.12 -1.42
C VAL A 338 4.52 -19.81 -0.75
N PHE A 339 5.44 -19.89 0.22
CA PHE A 339 5.79 -18.75 1.08
C PHE A 339 7.25 -18.33 0.92
N ARG A 340 7.49 -17.02 0.83
CA ARG A 340 8.80 -16.40 0.66
C ARG A 340 8.95 -15.30 1.70
N ALA A 341 9.84 -15.52 2.68
CA ALA A 341 10.03 -14.58 3.79
C ALA A 341 11.14 -13.55 3.51
N GLU A 342 11.67 -13.51 2.29
CA GLU A 342 12.59 -12.48 1.84
C GLU A 342 11.92 -11.10 1.89
N ASN A 343 12.59 -10.13 2.50
CA ASN A 343 12.13 -8.75 2.55
C ASN A 343 12.37 -8.03 1.21
N SER A 344 11.70 -8.51 0.15
CA SER A 344 11.86 -8.01 -1.22
C SER A 344 10.56 -7.35 -1.69
N LEU A 345 10.57 -6.01 -1.75
CA LEU A 345 9.46 -5.23 -2.29
C LEU A 345 9.76 -4.79 -3.73
N THR A 346 9.52 -5.68 -4.69
CA THR A 346 9.71 -5.38 -6.13
C THR A 346 8.45 -5.66 -6.93
N ALA A 347 8.41 -5.25 -8.20
CA ALA A 347 7.31 -5.58 -9.11
C ALA A 347 7.19 -7.08 -9.45
N ARG A 348 8.12 -7.93 -8.99
CA ARG A 348 8.25 -9.34 -9.39
C ARG A 348 8.13 -10.35 -8.26
N HIS A 349 8.09 -9.88 -7.00
CA HIS A 349 8.09 -10.73 -5.81
C HIS A 349 6.82 -10.55 -4.98
N LEU A 350 6.39 -11.66 -4.37
CA LEU A 350 5.31 -11.77 -3.39
C LEU A 350 5.81 -12.63 -2.22
N CYS A 351 5.29 -12.39 -1.03
CA CYS A 351 5.56 -13.21 0.15
C CYS A 351 4.71 -14.48 0.19
N GLU A 352 3.55 -14.47 -0.46
CA GLU A 352 2.67 -15.62 -0.64
C GLU A 352 2.21 -15.64 -2.10
N PHE A 353 2.37 -16.80 -2.75
CA PHE A 353 1.94 -17.01 -4.13
C PHE A 353 1.51 -18.47 -4.34
N THR A 354 0.94 -18.78 -5.50
CA THR A 354 0.49 -20.14 -5.82
C THR A 354 1.55 -20.88 -6.63
N GLY A 355 2.10 -21.95 -6.06
CA GLY A 355 3.01 -22.86 -6.76
C GLY A 355 2.26 -23.89 -7.59
N LEU A 356 2.78 -24.19 -8.79
CA LEU A 356 2.44 -25.35 -9.61
C LEU A 356 3.70 -26.22 -9.66
N ASP A 357 3.72 -27.26 -8.84
CA ASP A 357 4.88 -28.11 -8.64
C ASP A 357 4.66 -29.48 -9.24
N LEU A 358 5.68 -30.06 -9.86
CA LEU A 358 5.67 -31.48 -10.22
C LEU A 358 7.01 -32.15 -9.94
N GLU A 359 6.96 -33.46 -9.75
CA GLU A 359 8.10 -34.35 -9.60
C GLU A 359 7.77 -35.67 -10.30
N MET A 360 8.73 -36.23 -11.04
CA MET A 360 8.57 -37.52 -11.70
C MET A 360 9.82 -38.38 -11.65
N ALA A 361 9.63 -39.68 -11.54
CA ALA A 361 10.64 -40.68 -11.73
C ALA A 361 11.12 -40.66 -13.19
N ILE A 362 12.44 -40.71 -13.37
CA ILE A 362 13.11 -40.79 -14.67
C ILE A 362 13.66 -42.19 -14.86
N LYS A 363 13.77 -42.64 -16.11
CA LYS A 363 14.29 -43.98 -16.41
C LYS A 363 15.78 -43.93 -16.71
N GLU A 364 16.24 -42.99 -17.53
CA GLU A 364 17.62 -42.90 -17.99
C GLU A 364 18.19 -41.48 -17.86
N HIS A 365 17.41 -40.44 -18.15
CA HIS A 365 17.94 -39.08 -18.25
C HIS A 365 16.94 -38.01 -17.79
N TYR A 366 17.45 -36.93 -17.17
CA TYR A 366 16.61 -35.85 -16.64
C TYR A 366 15.86 -35.07 -17.73
N SER A 367 16.31 -35.16 -18.98
CA SER A 367 15.60 -34.60 -20.14
C SER A 367 14.20 -35.18 -20.32
N GLU A 368 13.91 -36.38 -19.80
CA GLU A 368 12.54 -36.92 -19.77
C GLU A 368 11.58 -35.97 -19.04
N CYS A 369 12.04 -35.34 -17.95
CA CYS A 369 11.27 -34.33 -17.22
C CYS A 369 11.23 -32.99 -17.97
N LEU A 370 12.34 -32.61 -18.62
CA LEU A 370 12.40 -31.42 -19.47
C LEU A 370 11.38 -31.48 -20.62
N ASP A 371 11.26 -32.64 -21.28
CA ASP A 371 10.29 -32.88 -22.35
C ASP A 371 8.85 -32.75 -21.83
N VAL A 372 8.56 -33.25 -20.62
CA VAL A 372 7.25 -33.08 -19.99
C VAL A 372 6.93 -31.61 -19.71
N PHE A 373 7.90 -30.82 -19.22
CA PHE A 373 7.71 -29.39 -19.02
C PHE A 373 7.53 -28.62 -20.34
N SER A 374 8.31 -28.97 -21.38
CA SER A 374 8.16 -28.40 -22.72
C SER A 374 6.76 -28.64 -23.26
N ASP A 375 6.30 -29.90 -23.28
CA ASP A 375 4.96 -30.28 -23.72
C ASP A 375 3.87 -29.58 -22.88
N LEU A 376 4.06 -29.48 -21.56
CA LEU A 376 3.12 -28.85 -20.64
C LEU A 376 2.92 -27.37 -20.98
N PHE A 377 4.00 -26.60 -21.14
CA PHE A 377 3.88 -25.17 -21.42
C PHE A 377 3.29 -24.91 -22.81
N ILE A 378 3.69 -25.68 -23.82
CA ILE A 378 3.07 -25.64 -25.15
C ILE A 378 1.57 -25.92 -25.05
N TYR A 379 1.19 -26.97 -24.32
CA TYR A 379 -0.21 -27.32 -24.11
C TYR A 379 -1.01 -26.19 -23.44
N VAL A 380 -0.46 -25.61 -22.37
CA VAL A 380 -1.10 -24.49 -21.66
C VAL A 380 -1.26 -23.30 -22.60
N PHE A 381 -0.21 -22.88 -23.29
CA PHE A 381 -0.26 -21.69 -24.15
C PHE A 381 -1.17 -21.88 -25.37
N ASP A 382 -1.14 -23.02 -26.04
CA ASP A 382 -2.04 -23.31 -27.17
C ASP A 382 -3.52 -23.28 -26.72
N ASN A 383 -3.81 -23.88 -25.56
CA ASN A 383 -5.17 -23.93 -25.04
C ASN A 383 -5.64 -22.60 -24.43
N LEU A 384 -4.74 -21.77 -23.89
CA LEU A 384 -5.09 -20.39 -23.51
C LEU A 384 -5.47 -19.57 -24.75
N ASN A 385 -4.63 -19.61 -25.79
CA ASN A 385 -4.88 -18.85 -27.03
C ASN A 385 -6.18 -19.28 -27.74
N SER A 386 -6.55 -20.56 -27.68
CA SER A 386 -7.75 -21.07 -28.32
C SER A 386 -9.01 -20.98 -27.46
N ARG A 387 -8.95 -21.41 -26.19
CA ARG A 387 -10.12 -21.53 -25.30
C ARG A 387 -10.46 -20.23 -24.56
N PHE A 388 -9.50 -19.32 -24.40
CA PHE A 388 -9.66 -18.06 -23.64
C PHE A 388 -9.42 -16.82 -24.51
N LYS A 389 -9.58 -16.93 -25.83
CA LYS A 389 -9.35 -15.82 -26.78
C LYS A 389 -10.11 -14.55 -26.37
N ARG A 390 -11.35 -14.72 -25.90
CA ARG A 390 -12.20 -13.63 -25.45
C ARG A 390 -11.58 -12.87 -24.28
N GLU A 391 -11.14 -13.58 -23.25
CA GLU A 391 -10.46 -12.99 -22.10
C GLU A 391 -9.18 -12.27 -22.53
N LEU A 392 -8.39 -12.87 -23.43
CA LEU A 392 -7.18 -12.24 -23.97
C LEU A 392 -7.50 -10.94 -24.72
N ASP A 393 -8.55 -10.92 -25.54
CA ASP A 393 -8.98 -9.72 -26.25
C ASP A 393 -9.38 -8.61 -25.26
N ILE A 394 -10.18 -8.92 -24.23
CA ILE A 394 -10.59 -7.97 -23.17
C ILE A 394 -9.38 -7.40 -22.42
N ILE A 395 -8.40 -8.25 -22.09
CA ILE A 395 -7.18 -7.80 -21.41
C ILE A 395 -6.40 -6.87 -22.34
N ASN A 396 -6.25 -7.25 -23.60
CA ASN A 396 -5.46 -6.49 -24.57
C ASN A 396 -6.09 -5.12 -24.91
N GLU A 397 -7.41 -4.96 -24.80
CA GLU A 397 -8.08 -3.66 -24.92
C GLU A 397 -7.66 -2.67 -23.81
N GLN A 398 -7.51 -3.17 -22.58
CA GLN A 398 -7.14 -2.33 -21.44
C GLN A 398 -5.62 -2.23 -21.23
N HIS A 399 -4.93 -3.35 -21.32
CA HIS A 399 -3.49 -3.51 -21.13
C HIS A 399 -2.90 -4.15 -22.39
N PRO A 400 -2.59 -3.37 -23.44
CA PRO A 400 -2.07 -3.94 -24.68
C PRO A 400 -0.78 -4.74 -24.45
N PHE A 401 -0.74 -5.96 -25.01
CA PHE A 401 0.42 -6.84 -24.93
C PHE A 401 0.62 -7.60 -26.25
N GLU A 402 1.87 -7.90 -26.57
CA GLU A 402 2.16 -8.75 -27.72
C GLU A 402 1.93 -10.23 -27.36
N PRO A 403 1.19 -11.02 -28.16
CA PRO A 403 1.04 -12.45 -27.92
C PRO A 403 2.39 -13.17 -27.76
N LEU A 404 2.47 -14.08 -26.79
CA LEU A 404 3.70 -14.82 -26.51
C LEU A 404 4.12 -15.68 -27.70
N LYS A 405 5.38 -15.57 -28.12
CA LYS A 405 5.99 -16.42 -29.15
C LYS A 405 6.82 -17.51 -28.49
N TYR A 406 6.60 -18.75 -28.90
CA TYR A 406 7.32 -19.93 -28.42
C TYR A 406 7.46 -20.94 -29.55
N ARG A 407 8.41 -21.88 -29.42
CA ARG A 407 8.68 -22.93 -30.42
C ARG A 407 8.05 -24.25 -29.97
N ASN A 408 7.71 -25.09 -30.95
CA ASN A 408 7.39 -26.50 -30.74
C ASN A 408 8.29 -27.34 -31.67
N PRO A 409 9.28 -28.09 -31.13
CA PRO A 409 9.61 -28.22 -29.71
C PRO A 409 10.22 -26.95 -29.11
N THR A 410 10.20 -26.84 -27.78
CA THR A 410 10.77 -25.70 -27.03
C THR A 410 12.26 -25.53 -27.34
N LEU A 411 12.72 -24.27 -27.41
CA LEU A 411 14.16 -23.99 -27.57
C LEU A 411 14.90 -24.37 -26.28
N VAL A 412 15.92 -25.22 -26.41
CA VAL A 412 16.85 -25.56 -25.34
C VAL A 412 18.21 -25.00 -25.71
N LEU A 413 18.75 -24.16 -24.84
CA LEU A 413 20.14 -23.68 -24.90
C LEU A 413 20.86 -24.29 -23.71
N LYS A 414 22.02 -24.91 -23.95
CA LYS A 414 22.90 -25.33 -22.87
C LYS A 414 23.56 -24.12 -22.24
N PHE A 415 23.98 -24.25 -20.99
CA PHE A 415 24.58 -23.13 -20.25
C PHE A 415 25.84 -22.60 -20.95
N ASP A 416 26.68 -23.47 -21.50
CA ASP A 416 27.86 -23.09 -22.27
C ASP A 416 27.54 -22.29 -23.53
N GLU A 417 26.48 -22.69 -24.25
CA GLU A 417 25.95 -21.95 -25.40
C GLU A 417 25.42 -20.57 -24.98
N ALA A 418 24.69 -20.49 -23.87
CA ALA A 418 24.16 -19.23 -23.35
C ALA A 418 25.27 -18.28 -22.87
N VAL A 419 26.29 -18.79 -22.16
CA VAL A 419 27.47 -18.02 -21.74
C VAL A 419 28.23 -17.50 -22.96
N ALA A 420 28.42 -18.33 -23.99
CA ALA A 420 29.06 -17.88 -25.23
C ALA A 420 28.28 -16.73 -25.90
N MET A 421 26.94 -16.79 -25.91
CA MET A 421 26.09 -15.71 -26.43
C MET A 421 26.22 -14.42 -25.60
N LEU A 422 26.31 -14.54 -24.27
CA LEU A 422 26.52 -13.38 -23.37
C LEU A 422 27.90 -12.75 -23.60
N GLN A 423 28.94 -13.57 -23.71
CA GLN A 423 30.31 -13.12 -23.99
C GLN A 423 30.39 -12.44 -25.37
N GLU A 424 29.72 -12.98 -26.40
CA GLU A 424 29.61 -12.34 -27.72
C GLU A 424 28.89 -10.98 -27.64
N ALA A 425 27.93 -10.84 -26.74
CA ALA A 425 27.24 -9.59 -26.45
C ALA A 425 28.04 -8.62 -25.55
N GLY A 426 29.25 -8.99 -25.11
CA GLY A 426 30.12 -8.17 -24.27
C GLY A 426 29.82 -8.23 -22.77
N ILE A 427 29.10 -9.25 -22.30
CA ILE A 427 28.83 -9.50 -20.88
C ILE A 427 29.86 -10.51 -20.36
N ASP A 428 30.59 -10.13 -19.30
CA ASP A 428 31.58 -10.99 -18.65
C ASP A 428 30.87 -12.02 -17.75
N GLN A 429 30.96 -13.30 -18.13
CA GLN A 429 30.33 -14.42 -17.43
C GLN A 429 31.25 -15.65 -17.53
N ASP A 430 31.56 -16.29 -16.39
CA ASP A 430 32.36 -17.51 -16.33
C ASP A 430 31.50 -18.76 -16.58
N LEU A 431 32.09 -19.76 -17.26
CA LEU A 431 31.51 -21.05 -17.61
C LEU A 431 31.45 -22.02 -16.43
N LEU A 432 32.39 -21.91 -15.49
CA LEU A 432 32.63 -22.92 -14.45
C LEU A 432 31.84 -22.69 -13.15
N GLU A 433 31.12 -21.58 -13.03
CA GLU A 433 30.42 -21.22 -11.80
C GLU A 433 29.12 -22.04 -11.57
N ASP A 434 28.53 -22.64 -12.61
CA ASP A 434 27.17 -23.21 -12.50
C ASP A 434 26.88 -24.44 -13.40
N LEU A 435 27.70 -25.49 -13.30
CA LEU A 435 27.46 -26.76 -14.03
C LEU A 435 26.77 -27.80 -13.15
N SER A 436 25.50 -28.11 -13.44
CA SER A 436 24.75 -29.22 -12.85
C SER A 436 23.67 -29.78 -13.79
N ASN A 437 22.98 -30.86 -13.41
CA ASN A 437 21.80 -31.37 -14.13
C ASN A 437 20.54 -30.56 -13.76
N SER A 438 20.62 -29.24 -13.86
CA SER A 438 19.56 -28.27 -13.61
C SER A 438 19.09 -27.63 -14.91
N TYR A 439 17.94 -26.97 -14.86
CA TYR A 439 17.36 -26.24 -15.98
C TYR A 439 16.40 -25.16 -15.47
N ASP A 440 16.39 -24.04 -16.17
CA ASP A 440 15.44 -22.95 -15.96
C ASP A 440 14.62 -22.70 -17.22
N PHE A 441 13.32 -22.42 -17.06
CA PHE A 441 12.47 -21.97 -18.17
C PHE A 441 12.24 -20.47 -18.06
N MET A 442 12.31 -19.81 -19.21
CA MET A 442 12.21 -18.36 -19.32
C MET A 442 11.02 -17.97 -20.20
N ILE A 443 10.22 -17.00 -19.74
CA ILE A 443 9.22 -16.29 -20.56
C ILE A 443 9.61 -14.82 -20.59
N ARG A 444 9.72 -14.24 -21.79
CA ARG A 444 10.12 -12.83 -21.99
C ARG A 444 11.40 -12.47 -21.23
N GLY A 445 12.40 -13.35 -21.27
CA GLY A 445 13.70 -13.15 -20.62
C GLY A 445 13.66 -13.19 -19.08
N GLN A 446 12.59 -13.71 -18.49
CA GLN A 446 12.46 -13.85 -17.04
C GLN A 446 12.10 -15.29 -16.66
N GLU A 447 12.77 -15.78 -15.61
CA GLU A 447 12.59 -17.14 -15.10
C GLU A 447 11.15 -17.36 -14.63
N ILE A 448 10.56 -18.51 -14.96
CA ILE A 448 9.24 -18.95 -14.49
C ILE A 448 9.26 -20.29 -13.77
N LEU A 449 10.32 -21.07 -13.99
CA LEU A 449 10.53 -22.40 -13.45
C LEU A 449 12.01 -22.58 -13.23
N SER A 450 12.36 -23.13 -12.07
CA SER A 450 13.64 -23.79 -11.87
C SER A 450 13.43 -25.26 -11.51
N GLY A 451 14.24 -26.14 -12.08
CA GLY A 451 14.13 -27.57 -11.94
C GLY A 451 15.49 -28.27 -12.06
N ALA A 452 15.55 -29.52 -11.59
CA ALA A 452 16.77 -30.32 -11.67
C ALA A 452 16.48 -31.81 -11.48
N GLN A 453 17.43 -32.64 -11.92
CA GLN A 453 17.56 -33.99 -11.40
C GLN A 453 17.92 -33.94 -9.92
N ARG A 454 17.27 -34.80 -9.13
CA ARG A 454 17.50 -34.88 -7.68
C ARG A 454 18.46 -36.03 -7.34
N VAL A 455 19.18 -35.85 -6.23
CA VAL A 455 20.07 -36.87 -5.69
C VAL A 455 19.22 -37.90 -4.94
N HIS A 456 19.13 -39.12 -5.49
CA HIS A 456 18.36 -40.22 -4.90
C HIS A 456 19.23 -41.18 -4.07
N ASP A 457 20.56 -41.12 -4.21
CA ASP A 457 21.50 -41.89 -3.40
C ASP A 457 21.72 -41.19 -2.05
N PRO A 458 21.37 -41.82 -0.91
CA PRO A 458 21.42 -41.16 0.40
C PRO A 458 22.85 -40.80 0.83
N ALA A 459 23.87 -41.57 0.44
CA ALA A 459 25.25 -41.27 0.80
C ALA A 459 25.77 -40.02 0.06
N LEU A 460 25.47 -39.91 -1.24
CA LEU A 460 25.77 -38.72 -2.03
C LEU A 460 24.96 -37.51 -1.54
N LEU A 461 23.69 -37.70 -1.16
CA LEU A 461 22.83 -36.64 -0.63
C LEU A 461 23.43 -36.04 0.64
N VAL A 462 23.78 -36.87 1.62
CA VAL A 462 24.44 -36.43 2.87
C VAL A 462 25.75 -35.71 2.57
N LYS A 463 26.60 -36.28 1.70
CA LYS A 463 27.85 -35.63 1.28
C LYS A 463 27.63 -34.25 0.65
N ARG A 464 26.57 -34.06 -0.13
CA ARG A 464 26.22 -32.76 -0.73
C ARG A 464 25.69 -31.79 0.32
N MET A 465 24.86 -32.25 1.25
CA MET A 465 24.39 -31.45 2.38
C MET A 465 25.57 -30.93 3.21
N GLU A 466 26.51 -31.80 3.56
CA GLU A 466 27.75 -31.43 4.26
C GLU A 466 28.55 -30.37 3.49
N SER A 467 28.72 -30.53 2.18
CA SER A 467 29.47 -29.58 1.35
C SER A 467 28.81 -28.20 1.24
N LEU A 468 27.51 -28.11 1.51
CA LEU A 468 26.72 -26.87 1.48
C LEU A 468 26.43 -26.34 2.89
N GLY A 469 27.00 -26.96 3.94
CA GLY A 469 26.78 -26.54 5.33
C GLY A 469 25.38 -26.82 5.87
N VAL A 470 24.62 -27.75 5.27
CA VAL A 470 23.28 -28.15 5.72
C VAL A 470 23.39 -29.36 6.66
N PRO A 471 23.03 -29.26 7.95
CA PRO A 471 23.14 -30.38 8.88
C PRO A 471 22.15 -31.52 8.56
N GLU A 472 22.61 -32.78 8.51
CA GLU A 472 21.75 -33.95 8.32
C GLU A 472 20.61 -34.01 9.36
N THR A 473 20.91 -33.62 10.59
CA THR A 473 19.97 -33.66 11.73
C THR A 473 18.70 -32.84 11.52
N GLU A 474 18.76 -31.78 10.70
CA GLU A 474 17.60 -30.93 10.40
C GLU A 474 16.64 -31.58 9.40
N LEU A 475 17.15 -32.46 8.54
CA LEU A 475 16.40 -33.13 7.48
C LEU A 475 16.48 -34.67 7.59
N GLN A 476 16.71 -35.20 8.79
CA GLN A 476 16.95 -36.64 9.01
C GLN A 476 15.81 -37.49 8.44
N THR A 477 14.55 -37.13 8.72
CA THR A 477 13.37 -37.84 8.21
C THR A 477 13.33 -37.88 6.68
N TYR A 478 13.76 -36.79 6.04
CA TYR A 478 13.82 -36.69 4.59
C TYR A 478 14.93 -37.58 4.02
N VAL A 479 16.14 -37.52 4.58
CA VAL A 479 17.27 -38.38 4.16
C VAL A 479 16.94 -39.87 4.37
N ASP A 480 16.30 -40.20 5.50
CA ASP A 480 15.90 -41.56 5.84
C ASP A 480 14.91 -42.15 4.82
N ALA A 481 14.05 -41.33 4.22
CA ALA A 481 13.12 -41.78 3.19
C ALA A 481 13.84 -42.40 1.98
N PHE A 482 15.03 -41.92 1.62
CA PHE A 482 15.82 -42.45 0.50
C PHE A 482 16.57 -43.75 0.84
N LYS A 483 16.73 -44.08 2.13
CA LYS A 483 17.40 -45.31 2.58
C LYS A 483 16.59 -46.58 2.31
N PHE A 484 15.29 -46.45 2.06
CA PHE A 484 14.39 -47.57 1.79
C PHE A 484 14.26 -47.92 0.29
N GLY A 485 15.14 -47.35 -0.54
CA GLY A 485 15.09 -47.46 -1.99
C GLY A 485 14.34 -46.27 -2.59
N ALA A 486 15.02 -45.52 -3.45
CA ALA A 486 14.47 -44.37 -4.13
C ALA A 486 14.72 -44.45 -5.63
N LEU A 487 13.69 -44.12 -6.41
CA LEU A 487 13.81 -44.02 -7.86
C LEU A 487 14.65 -42.79 -8.24
N PRO A 488 15.45 -42.85 -9.32
CA PRO A 488 15.95 -41.65 -9.97
C PRO A 488 14.77 -40.75 -10.36
N HIS A 489 14.86 -39.45 -10.09
CA HIS A 489 13.75 -38.52 -10.30
C HIS A 489 14.23 -37.10 -10.59
N ALA A 490 13.35 -36.32 -11.20
CA ALA A 490 13.54 -34.92 -11.53
C ALA A 490 12.21 -34.17 -11.45
N GLY A 491 12.28 -32.86 -11.23
CA GLY A 491 11.09 -32.04 -11.05
C GLY A 491 11.41 -30.56 -11.08
N GLY A 492 10.38 -29.75 -10.86
CA GLY A 492 10.46 -28.30 -10.88
C GLY A 492 9.24 -27.66 -10.23
N GLY A 493 9.36 -26.38 -9.92
CA GLY A 493 8.28 -25.55 -9.37
C GLY A 493 8.03 -24.35 -10.27
N VAL A 494 6.77 -23.96 -10.42
CA VAL A 494 6.33 -22.86 -11.27
C VAL A 494 5.48 -21.89 -10.45
N GLY A 495 5.75 -20.58 -10.54
CA GLY A 495 4.86 -19.58 -9.93
C GLY A 495 3.68 -19.27 -10.84
N LEU A 496 2.45 -19.55 -10.42
CA LEU A 496 1.22 -19.33 -11.20
C LEU A 496 1.07 -17.86 -11.61
N GLU A 497 1.13 -16.95 -10.64
CA GLU A 497 1.00 -15.50 -10.84
C GLU A 497 2.11 -14.99 -11.77
N ARG A 498 3.30 -15.60 -11.69
CA ARG A 498 4.44 -15.24 -12.52
C ARG A 498 4.27 -15.67 -13.97
N VAL A 499 3.77 -16.88 -14.22
CA VAL A 499 3.39 -17.34 -15.57
C VAL A 499 2.34 -16.41 -16.17
N VAL A 500 1.28 -16.08 -15.42
CA VAL A 500 0.21 -15.19 -15.90
C VAL A 500 0.74 -13.79 -16.19
N MET A 501 1.54 -13.21 -15.27
CA MET A 501 2.16 -11.90 -15.45
C MET A 501 2.99 -11.83 -16.72
N LEU A 502 3.83 -12.84 -16.98
CA LEU A 502 4.74 -12.84 -18.13
C LEU A 502 4.03 -13.24 -19.42
N PHE A 503 3.05 -14.15 -19.40
CA PHE A 503 2.26 -14.50 -20.56
C PHE A 503 1.51 -13.25 -21.10
N LEU A 504 0.87 -12.50 -20.20
CA LEU A 504 0.09 -11.30 -20.50
C LEU A 504 0.89 -9.99 -20.52
N GLY A 505 2.19 -10.01 -20.18
CA GLY A 505 3.04 -8.80 -20.19
C GLY A 505 2.62 -7.71 -19.19
N LEU A 506 2.07 -8.06 -18.02
CA LEU A 506 1.42 -7.10 -17.11
C LEU A 506 2.37 -6.13 -16.39
N GLY A 507 3.67 -6.40 -16.38
CA GLY A 507 4.73 -5.57 -15.77
C GLY A 507 4.82 -5.61 -14.25
N ASN A 508 3.76 -6.03 -13.53
CA ASN A 508 3.77 -6.18 -12.07
C ASN A 508 2.98 -7.42 -11.63
N ILE A 509 3.59 -8.26 -10.80
CA ILE A 509 3.04 -9.56 -10.36
C ILE A 509 1.75 -9.38 -9.55
N ARG A 510 1.58 -8.25 -8.87
CA ARG A 510 0.37 -7.93 -8.08
C ARG A 510 -0.89 -7.84 -8.94
N LYS A 511 -0.76 -7.48 -10.22
CA LYS A 511 -1.90 -7.49 -11.17
C LYS A 511 -2.38 -8.92 -11.46
N ALA A 512 -1.47 -9.89 -11.41
CA ALA A 512 -1.74 -11.31 -11.61
C ALA A 512 -2.10 -12.04 -10.32
N SER A 513 -2.13 -11.39 -9.14
CA SER A 513 -2.58 -11.97 -7.87
C SER A 513 -3.94 -11.39 -7.47
N MET A 514 -4.87 -12.23 -7.02
CA MET A 514 -6.21 -11.75 -6.64
C MET A 514 -6.15 -10.83 -5.42
N PHE A 515 -5.41 -11.24 -4.39
CA PHE A 515 -5.13 -10.47 -3.18
C PHE A 515 -3.64 -10.60 -2.86
N PRO A 516 -2.79 -9.72 -3.43
CA PRO A 516 -1.35 -9.84 -3.26
C PRO A 516 -0.93 -9.75 -1.78
N ARG A 517 0.18 -10.39 -1.48
CA ARG A 517 0.87 -10.32 -0.19
C ARG A 517 2.33 -10.00 -0.42
N ASP A 518 2.82 -8.93 0.15
CA ASP A 518 4.23 -8.53 0.11
C ASP A 518 4.67 -7.96 1.47
N PRO A 519 5.96 -7.59 1.64
CA PRO A 519 6.46 -7.12 2.94
C PRO A 519 5.77 -5.86 3.50
N SER A 520 5.05 -5.09 2.67
CA SER A 520 4.28 -3.93 3.12
C SER A 520 2.97 -4.31 3.82
N ASP A 521 2.47 -5.53 3.61
CA ASP A 521 1.25 -6.08 4.22
C ASP A 521 1.47 -6.65 5.62
N ALA A 522 2.32 -6.01 6.44
CA ALA A 522 2.73 -6.50 7.77
C ALA A 522 1.57 -6.74 8.76
N VAL A 523 0.36 -6.29 8.43
CA VAL A 523 -0.89 -6.65 9.10
C VAL A 523 -1.87 -7.20 8.05
N PRO A 524 -2.31 -8.46 8.16
CA PRO A 524 -3.35 -8.97 7.27
C PRO A 524 -4.57 -8.06 7.40
N PRO A 525 -5.16 -7.57 6.28
CA PRO A 525 -6.35 -6.74 6.36
C PRO A 525 -7.40 -7.49 7.18
N SER A 526 -7.86 -6.84 8.26
CA SER A 526 -8.95 -7.34 9.10
C SER A 526 -10.12 -7.68 8.20
N MET A 527 -10.34 -8.98 7.92
CA MET A 527 -11.55 -9.43 7.24
C MET A 527 -12.81 -9.25 8.12
N LEU A 528 -12.68 -8.66 9.32
CA LEU A 528 -13.70 -8.53 10.35
C LEU A 528 -13.60 -7.17 11.07
N SER A 529 -13.89 -6.06 10.38
CA SER A 529 -14.46 -4.88 11.05
C SER A 529 -15.42 -4.15 10.12
N PRO A 530 -16.74 -4.16 10.37
CA PRO A 530 -17.65 -3.31 9.65
C PRO A 530 -17.45 -1.88 10.15
N THR A 531 -16.93 -0.99 9.31
CA THR A 531 -17.15 0.44 9.47
C THR A 531 -18.61 0.74 9.10
N SER A 532 -19.54 0.45 10.00
CA SER A 532 -20.92 0.94 9.91
C SER A 532 -21.01 2.30 10.59
N SER A 533 -20.79 3.37 9.82
CA SER A 533 -21.29 4.70 10.19
C SER A 533 -22.75 4.82 9.71
N SER A 534 -23.69 4.41 10.55
CA SER A 534 -25.10 4.78 10.41
C SER A 534 -25.76 4.81 11.78
N ASN A 535 -25.61 5.92 12.50
CA ASN A 535 -26.57 6.28 13.54
C ASN A 535 -27.57 7.24 12.91
N ASP A 536 -28.68 6.67 12.46
CA ASP A 536 -29.94 7.40 12.37
C ASP A 536 -30.43 7.65 13.80
N SER A 537 -30.81 8.91 14.04
CA SER A 537 -31.28 9.47 15.29
C SER A 537 -32.66 8.94 15.69
N ILE A 538 -32.85 8.69 16.98
CA ILE A 538 -34.15 8.79 17.65
C ILE A 538 -34.02 9.94 18.65
N ASP A 539 -34.86 10.96 18.46
CA ASP A 539 -35.01 12.16 19.27
C ASP A 539 -35.50 11.83 20.69
N ASP A 540 -35.05 12.60 21.68
CA ASP A 540 -35.90 13.09 22.78
C ASP A 540 -35.35 14.44 23.28
N ASP A 541 -36.27 15.39 23.41
CA ASP A 541 -36.11 16.80 23.76
C ASP A 541 -35.36 17.06 25.08
N ILE A 542 -34.56 18.14 25.15
CA ILE A 542 -34.60 19.17 26.22
C ILE A 542 -33.82 20.44 25.81
N VAL A 543 -34.38 21.55 26.29
CA VAL A 543 -34.22 22.99 26.03
C VAL A 543 -32.86 23.62 26.43
N ASP A 544 -32.31 24.40 25.49
CA ASP A 544 -31.58 25.70 25.55
C ASP A 544 -31.09 26.27 26.91
N VAL A 545 -29.77 26.60 27.00
CA VAL A 545 -29.29 27.94 27.43
C VAL A 545 -27.91 28.28 26.82
N GLY A 546 -27.89 29.23 25.89
CA GLY A 546 -27.01 30.42 25.82
C GLY A 546 -25.47 30.39 26.03
N ASP A 547 -24.78 30.70 24.92
CA ASP A 547 -23.62 31.60 24.71
C ASP A 547 -22.27 31.47 25.45
N GLY A 548 -21.19 31.32 24.66
CA GLY A 548 -19.80 31.66 25.02
C GLY A 548 -18.75 30.99 24.12
N VAL A 549 -18.06 31.77 23.28
CA VAL A 549 -17.08 31.30 22.29
C VAL A 549 -15.76 30.87 22.93
N GLU A 550 -15.28 29.64 22.64
CA GLU A 550 -13.87 29.26 22.69
C GLU A 550 -13.59 28.07 21.74
N LEU A 551 -12.46 28.10 21.02
CA LEU A 551 -12.01 27.04 20.12
C LEU A 551 -11.57 25.81 20.94
N ALA A 552 -12.45 24.83 21.10
CA ALA A 552 -12.17 23.58 21.80
C ALA A 552 -11.64 22.46 20.88
N PRO A 553 -10.76 21.57 21.39
CA PRO A 553 -10.39 20.33 20.72
C PRO A 553 -11.61 19.40 20.61
N VAL A 554 -11.63 18.53 19.60
CA VAL A 554 -12.77 17.63 19.32
C VAL A 554 -12.98 16.66 20.49
N HIS A 555 -13.91 16.99 21.38
CA HIS A 555 -14.45 16.15 22.46
C HIS A 555 -15.59 15.27 21.93
N ASP A 556 -15.69 14.04 22.43
CA ASP A 556 -16.82 13.14 22.21
C ASP A 556 -17.78 13.29 23.42
N ASP A 557 -18.51 14.42 23.45
CA ASP A 557 -19.19 14.95 24.64
C ASP A 557 -20.09 13.94 25.38
N VAL A 558 -20.80 13.07 24.64
CA VAL A 558 -21.72 12.07 25.22
C VAL A 558 -20.97 10.98 25.98
N ARG A 559 -19.79 10.58 25.50
CA ARG A 559 -18.98 9.53 26.13
C ARG A 559 -18.40 10.05 27.44
N ASP A 560 -17.79 11.23 27.40
CA ASP A 560 -17.08 11.81 28.53
C ASP A 560 -18.07 12.17 29.67
N ASP A 561 -19.28 12.61 29.35
CA ASP A 561 -20.37 12.81 30.32
C ASP A 561 -20.79 11.51 31.02
N ILE A 562 -20.92 10.40 30.28
CA ILE A 562 -21.22 9.08 30.84
C ILE A 562 -20.10 8.62 31.77
N ILE A 563 -18.83 8.82 31.39
CA ILE A 563 -17.68 8.45 32.22
C ILE A 563 -17.63 9.33 33.49
N CYS A 564 -17.86 10.63 33.37
CA CYS A 564 -17.99 11.53 34.52
C CYS A 564 -19.10 11.06 35.47
N ALA A 565 -20.26 10.66 34.96
CA ALA A 565 -21.34 10.11 35.77
C ALA A 565 -20.97 8.77 36.44
N ILE A 566 -20.29 7.86 35.72
CA ILE A 566 -19.85 6.56 36.24
C ILE A 566 -18.92 6.70 37.44
N PHE A 567 -18.00 7.67 37.38
CA PHE A 567 -16.97 7.91 38.38
C PHE A 567 -17.26 9.08 39.33
N ASN A 568 -18.42 9.73 39.18
CA ASN A 568 -18.83 10.92 39.93
C ASN A 568 -17.78 12.05 39.85
N LEU A 569 -17.29 12.33 38.64
CA LEU A 569 -16.32 13.39 38.35
C LEU A 569 -17.04 14.67 37.88
N PRO A 570 -16.45 15.85 38.08
CA PRO A 570 -16.98 17.08 37.50
C PRO A 570 -17.11 16.97 35.98
N ASN A 571 -18.20 17.48 35.38
CA ASN A 571 -18.36 17.47 33.92
C ASN A 571 -17.27 18.27 33.19
N SER A 572 -16.52 19.11 33.90
CA SER A 572 -15.32 19.79 33.39
C SER A 572 -14.06 18.91 33.38
N THR A 573 -14.16 17.61 33.67
CA THR A 573 -13.01 16.71 33.72
C THR A 573 -12.49 16.44 32.31
N ILE A 574 -11.22 16.77 32.08
CA ILE A 574 -10.56 16.55 30.80
C ILE A 574 -10.09 15.09 30.73
N PHE A 575 -10.57 14.33 29.75
CA PHE A 575 -10.05 13.01 29.43
C PHE A 575 -8.96 13.11 28.37
N TYR A 576 -7.77 12.57 28.65
CA TYR A 576 -6.63 12.68 27.74
C TYR A 576 -6.64 11.61 26.64
N GLN A 577 -7.04 10.39 27.01
CA GLN A 577 -7.11 9.24 26.12
C GLN A 577 -7.98 8.15 26.77
N ASP A 578 -8.33 7.11 26.02
CA ASP A 578 -8.91 5.89 26.58
C ASP A 578 -8.22 4.64 26.03
N PHE A 579 -7.99 3.68 26.91
CA PHE A 579 -7.33 2.41 26.58
C PHE A 579 -8.26 1.26 26.93
N SER A 580 -8.42 0.30 26.02
CA SER A 580 -8.93 -1.01 26.41
C SER A 580 -7.82 -1.75 27.15
N CYS A 581 -8.12 -2.29 28.33
CA CYS A 581 -7.17 -3.07 29.12
C CYS A 581 -7.92 -4.02 30.07
N ALA A 582 -7.19 -4.95 30.68
CA ALA A 582 -7.72 -5.86 31.67
C ALA A 582 -7.04 -5.65 33.01
N LEU A 583 -7.82 -5.43 34.08
CA LEU A 583 -7.29 -5.39 35.44
C LEU A 583 -7.05 -6.82 35.93
N VAL A 584 -5.78 -7.13 36.18
CA VAL A 584 -5.32 -8.45 36.62
C VAL A 584 -5.54 -8.58 38.12
N SER A 585 -6.45 -9.48 38.50
CA SER A 585 -6.68 -9.92 39.88
C SER A 585 -6.93 -11.44 39.90
N THR A 586 -7.46 -12.01 41.00
CA THR A 586 -7.89 -13.43 41.03
C THR A 586 -8.87 -13.78 39.91
N ILE A 587 -9.63 -12.80 39.41
CA ILE A 587 -10.43 -12.86 38.19
C ILE A 587 -9.99 -11.69 37.29
N VAL A 588 -9.79 -11.94 36.00
CA VAL A 588 -9.40 -10.90 35.03
C VAL A 588 -10.63 -10.08 34.66
N TYR A 589 -10.61 -8.77 34.95
CA TYR A 589 -11.70 -7.85 34.62
C TYR A 589 -11.34 -7.08 33.35
N HIS A 590 -11.97 -7.43 32.23
CA HIS A 590 -11.81 -6.69 30.98
C HIS A 590 -12.62 -5.39 31.00
N GLY A 591 -11.95 -4.26 30.78
CA GLY A 591 -12.56 -2.95 30.88
C GLY A 591 -11.85 -1.89 30.06
N ARG A 592 -12.08 -0.63 30.44
CA ARG A 592 -11.41 0.53 29.84
C ARG A 592 -10.82 1.42 30.90
N MET A 593 -9.65 1.96 30.60
CA MET A 593 -8.91 2.92 31.41
C MET A 593 -8.97 4.30 30.76
N TYR A 594 -9.27 5.30 31.57
CA TYR A 594 -9.45 6.69 31.19
C TYR A 594 -8.52 7.55 32.05
N PRO A 595 -7.35 7.95 31.55
CA PRO A 595 -6.58 9.06 32.11
C PRO A 595 -7.42 10.35 32.09
N ALA A 596 -7.71 10.92 33.26
CA ALA A 596 -8.68 12.00 33.43
C ALA A 596 -8.21 13.05 34.45
N GLY A 597 -8.01 14.30 34.04
CA GLY A 597 -7.62 15.39 34.95
C GLY A 597 -6.33 15.07 35.73
N ASP A 598 -6.43 14.94 37.05
CA ASP A 598 -5.36 14.60 38.00
C ASP A 598 -5.39 13.14 38.49
N GLN A 599 -6.19 12.29 37.82
CA GLN A 599 -6.41 10.90 38.21
C GLN A 599 -6.59 9.96 37.02
N MET A 600 -6.58 8.67 37.29
CA MET A 600 -6.81 7.62 36.31
C MET A 600 -7.99 6.78 36.73
N CYS A 601 -8.95 6.58 35.82
CA CYS A 601 -10.19 5.87 36.07
C CYS A 601 -10.21 4.56 35.28
N PHE A 602 -10.67 3.45 35.88
CA PHE A 602 -10.87 2.18 35.18
C PHE A 602 -12.25 1.61 35.47
N TYR A 603 -12.98 1.25 34.41
CA TYR A 603 -14.34 0.70 34.47
C TYR A 603 -14.40 -0.63 33.74
N SER A 604 -15.00 -1.63 34.39
CA SER A 604 -15.35 -2.92 33.80
C SER A 604 -16.76 -3.32 34.24
N ASN A 605 -17.55 -3.87 33.33
CA ASN A 605 -18.83 -4.50 33.63
C ASN A 605 -18.84 -5.90 33.01
N LEU A 606 -18.55 -6.90 33.84
CA LEU A 606 -18.48 -8.30 33.42
C LEU A 606 -19.60 -9.07 34.14
N PHE A 607 -20.51 -9.68 33.39
CA PHE A 607 -21.67 -10.41 33.92
C PHE A 607 -22.55 -9.62 34.91
N GLY A 608 -22.73 -8.30 34.67
CA GLY A 608 -23.54 -7.42 35.51
C GLY A 608 -22.87 -6.99 36.81
N LYS A 609 -21.61 -7.39 37.05
CA LYS A 609 -20.81 -6.92 38.19
C LYS A 609 -19.92 -5.76 37.75
N GLU A 610 -20.26 -4.56 38.21
CA GLU A 610 -19.46 -3.37 37.97
C GLU A 610 -18.20 -3.34 38.84
N THR A 611 -17.06 -3.03 38.21
CA THR A 611 -15.79 -2.77 38.88
C THR A 611 -15.33 -1.38 38.48
N LYS A 612 -15.20 -0.49 39.47
CA LYS A 612 -14.76 0.90 39.33
C LYS A 612 -13.49 1.11 40.13
N LEU A 613 -12.47 1.68 39.50
CA LEU A 613 -11.21 1.99 40.14
C LEU A 613 -10.80 3.42 39.81
N LEU A 614 -10.49 4.23 40.83
CA LEU A 614 -9.90 5.56 40.67
C LEU A 614 -8.54 5.56 41.36
N ILE A 615 -7.52 6.03 40.64
CA ILE A 615 -6.15 6.17 41.13
C ILE A 615 -5.73 7.62 40.90
N PRO A 616 -5.70 8.48 41.93
CA PRO A 616 -5.15 9.82 41.79
C PRO A 616 -3.66 9.77 41.45
N TYR A 617 -3.18 10.56 40.49
CA TYR A 617 -1.78 10.54 40.08
C TYR A 617 -0.83 10.88 41.23
N ALA A 618 -1.25 11.77 42.14
CA ALA A 618 -0.50 12.11 43.35
C ALA A 618 -0.24 10.91 44.28
N THR A 619 -1.01 9.83 44.16
CA THR A 619 -0.84 8.61 44.95
C THR A 619 0.08 7.60 44.28
N ILE A 620 0.51 7.81 43.05
CA ILE A 620 1.36 6.87 42.30
C ILE A 620 2.82 7.11 42.69
N SER A 621 3.47 6.07 43.21
CA SER A 621 4.88 6.09 43.57
C SER A 621 5.79 5.51 42.48
N ASP A 622 5.27 4.57 41.68
CA ASP A 622 6.01 3.96 40.57
C ASP A 622 5.07 3.44 39.48
N VAL A 623 5.52 3.49 38.22
CA VAL A 623 4.83 2.95 37.05
C VAL A 623 5.83 2.17 36.22
N SER A 624 5.63 0.87 36.10
CA SER A 624 6.55 -0.04 35.41
C SER A 624 5.84 -0.84 34.31
N LYS A 625 6.58 -1.09 33.22
CA LYS A 625 6.13 -1.97 32.14
C LYS A 625 6.35 -3.42 32.56
N THR A 626 5.33 -4.26 32.43
CA THR A 626 5.46 -5.70 32.66
C THR A 626 5.58 -6.43 31.33
N SER A 627 6.63 -7.26 31.22
CA SER A 627 6.83 -8.17 30.10
C SER A 627 6.60 -9.60 30.57
N SER A 628 5.46 -10.16 30.19
CA SER A 628 5.23 -11.61 30.16
C SER A 628 4.66 -11.96 28.79
N MET A 629 4.75 -13.24 28.42
CA MET A 629 4.63 -13.82 27.06
C MET A 629 3.37 -13.45 26.25
N PHE A 630 2.42 -12.68 26.80
CA PHE A 630 1.30 -12.11 26.05
C PHE A 630 0.94 -10.69 26.56
N SER A 631 1.10 -9.69 25.68
CA SER A 631 0.61 -8.29 25.74
C SER A 631 1.37 -7.25 26.59
N HIS A 632 1.37 -6.00 26.12
CA HIS A 632 1.93 -4.83 26.81
C HIS A 632 1.19 -4.61 28.14
N GLY A 633 1.84 -4.83 29.28
CA GLY A 633 1.26 -4.65 30.61
C GLY A 633 1.80 -3.43 31.35
N LEU A 634 0.95 -2.78 32.15
CA LEU A 634 1.25 -1.62 33.00
C LEU A 634 1.04 -2.00 34.46
N ARG A 635 2.06 -1.82 35.30
CA ARG A 635 1.95 -1.98 36.75
C ARG A 635 2.08 -0.62 37.42
N ILE A 636 1.17 -0.34 38.33
CA ILE A 636 1.09 0.92 39.08
C ILE A 636 1.19 0.60 40.56
N HIS A 637 2.19 1.18 41.22
CA HIS A 637 2.34 1.14 42.67
C HIS A 637 1.88 2.46 43.26
N THR A 638 1.05 2.41 44.30
CA THR A 638 0.69 3.60 45.06
C THR A 638 1.55 3.76 46.32
N VAL A 639 1.69 4.99 46.80
CA VAL A 639 2.41 5.35 48.04
C VAL A 639 1.85 4.57 49.26
N SER A 640 0.58 4.15 49.20
CA SER A 640 -0.06 3.28 50.19
C SER A 640 0.28 1.79 50.05
N GLN A 641 1.31 1.42 49.29
CA GLN A 641 1.77 0.05 49.03
C GLN A 641 0.72 -0.85 48.34
N LYS A 642 -0.19 -0.28 47.54
CA LYS A 642 -1.18 -1.05 46.77
C LYS A 642 -0.74 -1.15 45.32
N GLU A 643 -0.68 -2.38 44.79
CA GLU A 643 -0.29 -2.67 43.42
C GLU A 643 -1.52 -2.92 42.54
N TYR A 644 -1.56 -2.29 41.38
CA TYR A 644 -2.53 -2.54 40.32
C TYR A 644 -1.80 -2.96 39.05
N SER A 645 -2.11 -4.15 38.54
CA SER A 645 -1.55 -4.66 37.29
C SER A 645 -2.61 -4.69 36.20
N PHE A 646 -2.32 -4.06 35.07
CA PHE A 646 -3.17 -4.01 33.90
C PHE A 646 -2.48 -4.68 32.71
N SER A 647 -3.19 -5.50 31.94
CA SER A 647 -2.66 -6.16 30.73
C SER A 647 -3.52 -5.85 29.51
N SER A 648 -3.07 -6.28 28.32
CA SER A 648 -3.84 -6.15 27.06
C SER A 648 -4.21 -4.70 26.69
N PHE A 649 -3.25 -3.76 26.77
CA PHE A 649 -3.47 -2.37 26.35
C PHE A 649 -3.65 -2.22 24.84
N TRP A 650 -4.79 -1.70 24.40
CA TRP A 650 -5.07 -1.29 23.02
C TRP A 650 -5.73 0.11 23.02
N GLY A 651 -5.16 1.06 22.29
CA GLY A 651 -5.70 2.43 22.16
C GLY A 651 -6.37 2.66 20.81
N ASN A 652 -7.44 3.46 20.78
CA ASN A 652 -8.03 3.96 19.53
C ASN A 652 -7.19 5.15 19.01
N ASN A 653 -6.55 4.94 17.85
CA ASN A 653 -5.95 5.89 16.92
C ASN A 653 -4.75 6.79 17.34
N SER A 654 -3.68 6.62 16.54
CA SER A 654 -2.82 7.62 15.89
C SER A 654 -2.58 9.00 16.55
N ASN A 655 -1.32 9.26 16.91
CA ASN A 655 -0.63 10.56 17.00
C ASN A 655 -1.35 11.72 17.71
N SER A 656 -0.91 12.06 18.93
CA SER A 656 -0.36 13.39 19.26
C SER A 656 -0.04 13.53 20.76
N VAL A 657 1.20 13.89 21.10
CA VAL A 657 1.50 14.64 22.33
C VAL A 657 1.98 16.01 21.89
N ALA A 658 1.35 17.03 22.45
CA ALA A 658 1.51 18.44 22.14
C ALA A 658 2.76 19.07 22.77
N THR A 659 3.38 20.02 22.06
CA THR A 659 3.89 21.29 22.63
C THR A 659 3.83 22.39 21.55
N SER A 660 3.50 23.61 21.96
CA SER A 660 3.30 24.85 21.17
C SER A 660 3.83 26.03 22.01
N PRO A 661 3.94 27.29 21.53
CA PRO A 661 4.73 27.85 20.41
C PRO A 661 5.66 29.01 20.85
N LEU A 662 6.58 29.51 19.99
CA LEU A 662 6.88 30.96 19.75
C LEU A 662 8.11 31.20 18.83
N THR A 663 7.88 32.03 17.80
CA THR A 663 8.79 32.88 16.99
C THR A 663 9.83 32.29 15.99
N PRO A 664 10.11 33.03 14.89
CA PRO A 664 10.75 32.51 13.67
C PRO A 664 12.25 32.81 13.65
N ASP A 665 13.07 31.79 13.79
CA ASP A 665 14.50 31.82 13.45
C ASP A 665 14.97 30.38 13.23
N GLU A 666 16.14 30.20 12.61
CA GLU A 666 16.77 28.96 12.11
C GLU A 666 16.97 27.81 13.14
N HIS A 667 16.35 27.92 14.32
CA HIS A 667 16.33 26.98 15.43
C HIS A 667 15.15 25.99 15.45
N GLN A 668 14.26 25.99 14.45
CA GLN A 668 13.06 25.12 14.46
C GLN A 668 13.32 23.61 14.36
N HIS A 669 14.54 23.20 14.05
CA HIS A 669 14.93 21.80 14.06
C HIS A 669 16.24 21.68 14.86
N PRO A 670 16.20 21.35 16.16
CA PRO A 670 17.41 21.13 16.93
C PRO A 670 18.10 19.85 16.46
N PHE A 671 19.44 19.85 16.45
CA PHE A 671 20.22 18.64 16.32
C PHE A 671 19.96 17.77 17.57
N MET A 672 19.77 16.47 17.34
CA MET A 672 19.56 15.47 18.37
C MET A 672 20.81 14.63 18.50
N ASP A 673 21.34 14.48 19.71
CA ASP A 673 22.44 13.54 19.96
C ASP A 673 21.98 12.10 19.67
N VAL A 674 22.74 11.41 18.83
CA VAL A 674 22.50 10.02 18.48
C VAL A 674 23.58 9.10 19.04
N ALA A 675 24.83 9.55 19.12
CA ALA A 675 25.92 8.84 19.77
C ALA A 675 26.97 9.81 20.34
N HIS A 676 27.71 9.37 21.36
CA HIS A 676 28.78 10.15 21.96
C HIS A 676 29.86 9.21 22.51
N ASP A 677 31.13 9.54 22.30
CA ASP A 677 32.23 8.77 22.85
C ASP A 677 33.55 9.55 22.97
N THR A 678 34.49 9.06 23.78
CA THR A 678 35.81 9.68 24.01
C THR A 678 36.95 8.79 23.49
N PHE A 679 37.90 9.43 22.82
CA PHE A 679 39.06 8.79 22.18
C PHE A 679 40.37 9.32 22.77
N ALA A 680 41.32 8.43 23.03
CA ALA A 680 42.67 8.81 23.46
C ALA A 680 43.58 9.05 22.23
N ILE A 681 43.34 10.14 21.51
CA ILE A 681 44.08 10.51 20.29
C ILE A 681 44.39 12.02 20.26
N SER A 682 45.54 12.39 19.71
CA SER A 682 45.88 13.80 19.48
C SER A 682 45.16 14.37 18.26
N SER A 683 45.02 15.70 18.18
CA SER A 683 44.39 16.37 17.02
C SER A 683 45.12 16.06 15.71
N ASP A 684 46.44 15.97 15.76
CA ASP A 684 47.30 15.82 14.58
C ASP A 684 47.23 14.38 14.04
N GLU A 685 47.27 13.38 14.92
CA GLU A 685 47.11 11.96 14.53
C GLU A 685 45.72 11.66 13.96
N PHE A 686 44.65 12.26 14.51
CA PHE A 686 43.30 12.03 14.02
C PHE A 686 43.10 12.58 12.59
N VAL A 687 43.62 13.78 12.34
CA VAL A 687 43.56 14.43 11.03
C VAL A 687 44.30 13.60 9.97
N ASP A 688 45.47 13.04 10.31
CA ASP A 688 46.22 12.16 9.43
C ASP A 688 45.53 10.79 9.21
N LEU A 689 44.83 10.24 10.21
CA LEU A 689 44.16 8.94 10.11
C LEU A 689 42.86 9.00 9.30
N PHE A 690 42.06 10.06 9.47
CA PHE A 690 40.67 10.10 8.99
C PHE A 690 40.43 11.04 7.79
N LEU A 691 41.34 11.96 7.46
CA LEU A 691 41.15 12.94 6.36
C LEU A 691 42.19 12.79 5.23
N SER A 692 42.97 11.70 5.21
CA SER A 692 44.15 11.54 4.35
C SER A 692 43.87 11.15 2.89
N GLU A 693 42.65 11.35 2.37
CA GLU A 693 42.52 11.66 0.94
C GLU A 693 43.24 13.01 0.70
N ARG A 694 44.51 12.94 0.26
CA ARG A 694 45.48 14.05 0.16
C ARG A 694 44.97 15.34 -0.51
N ALA A 695 43.82 15.32 -1.18
CA ALA A 695 43.16 16.49 -1.76
C ALA A 695 42.36 17.33 -0.73
N ILE A 696 41.66 16.71 0.23
CA ILE A 696 40.76 17.40 1.17
C ILE A 696 41.56 18.15 2.25
N TYR A 697 42.58 17.49 2.80
CA TYR A 697 43.50 18.11 3.76
C TYR A 697 44.24 19.32 3.16
N GLY A 698 44.66 19.23 1.89
CA GLY A 698 45.33 20.32 1.18
C GLY A 698 44.45 21.57 0.98
N ILE A 699 43.15 21.38 0.75
CA ILE A 699 42.17 22.47 0.60
C ILE A 699 41.87 23.12 1.96
N ALA A 700 41.77 22.33 3.03
CA ALA A 700 41.55 22.82 4.39
C ALA A 700 42.72 23.65 4.92
N GLU A 701 43.95 23.18 4.72
CA GLU A 701 45.20 23.86 5.10
C GLU A 701 45.37 25.20 4.35
N ALA A 702 45.04 25.24 3.06
CA ALA A 702 45.12 26.45 2.23
C ALA A 702 44.07 27.52 2.63
N ASN A 703 42.88 27.11 3.06
CA ASN A 703 41.81 28.00 3.49
C ASN A 703 42.00 28.51 4.93
N ARG A 704 42.53 27.68 5.84
CA ARG A 704 42.91 28.10 7.20
C ARG A 704 43.98 29.21 7.16
N ARG A 705 44.98 29.09 6.27
CA ARG A 705 46.00 30.14 6.04
C ARG A 705 45.44 31.42 5.42
N ARG A 706 44.23 31.38 4.85
CA ARG A 706 43.52 32.54 4.28
C ARG A 706 42.50 33.14 5.25
N GLY A 707 42.40 32.64 6.48
CA GLY A 707 41.51 33.15 7.53
C GLY A 707 40.03 32.79 7.35
N ALA A 708 39.71 31.79 6.51
CA ALA A 708 38.34 31.28 6.37
C ALA A 708 38.03 30.25 7.46
N THR A 709 36.91 30.41 8.16
CA THR A 709 36.45 29.50 9.23
C THR A 709 35.63 28.31 8.72
N ASP A 710 35.16 28.38 7.47
CA ASP A 710 34.17 27.47 6.90
C ASP A 710 34.70 26.90 5.57
N ILE A 711 34.77 25.58 5.45
CA ILE A 711 35.25 24.88 4.25
C ILE A 711 34.09 24.09 3.64
N VAL A 712 33.73 24.39 2.39
CA VAL A 712 32.71 23.67 1.60
C VAL A 712 33.42 22.80 0.55
N CYS A 713 33.15 21.48 0.55
CA CYS A 713 33.67 20.57 -0.47
C CYS A 713 32.56 20.14 -1.44
N GLY A 714 32.62 20.61 -2.68
CA GLY A 714 31.84 20.11 -3.83
C GLY A 714 30.42 20.68 -4.04
N GLU A 715 30.01 20.74 -5.31
CA GLU A 715 28.60 20.92 -5.72
C GLU A 715 27.86 19.57 -5.72
N TRP A 716 26.56 19.60 -5.39
CA TRP A 716 25.70 18.42 -5.36
C TRP A 716 25.62 17.77 -6.75
N THR A 717 26.12 16.54 -6.86
CA THR A 717 25.99 15.68 -8.05
C THR A 717 25.39 14.35 -7.60
N PRO A 718 24.19 13.97 -8.07
CA PRO A 718 23.54 12.73 -7.67
C PRO A 718 24.24 11.50 -8.29
N ASP A 719 24.36 10.41 -7.52
CA ASP A 719 24.82 9.10 -7.99
C ASP A 719 23.72 8.34 -8.78
N GLN A 720 24.03 7.11 -9.21
CA GLN A 720 23.11 6.28 -10.01
C GLN A 720 21.82 5.89 -9.27
N ASP A 721 21.79 6.03 -7.95
CA ASP A 721 20.62 5.82 -7.09
C ASP A 721 19.93 7.14 -6.71
N GLY A 722 20.30 8.26 -7.34
CA GLY A 722 19.73 9.58 -7.08
C GLY A 722 20.18 10.21 -5.75
N ARG A 723 21.21 9.68 -5.09
CA ARG A 723 21.74 10.21 -3.83
C ARG A 723 22.81 11.25 -4.10
N GLY A 724 22.70 12.42 -3.48
CA GLY A 724 23.80 13.38 -3.47
C GLY A 724 24.02 13.94 -2.07
N THR A 725 25.29 13.98 -1.68
CA THR A 725 25.75 14.34 -0.34
C THR A 725 26.64 15.57 -0.42
N GLN A 726 26.42 16.54 0.47
CA GLN A 726 27.26 17.73 0.58
C GLN A 726 27.81 17.84 2.00
N SER A 727 29.13 18.02 2.14
CA SER A 727 29.80 18.14 3.44
C SER A 727 30.43 19.52 3.64
N ARG A 728 30.33 20.02 4.87
CA ARG A 728 30.92 21.27 5.37
C ARG A 728 31.74 20.99 6.62
N TYR A 729 32.86 21.69 6.74
CA TYR A 729 33.77 21.56 7.86
C TYR A 729 34.00 22.91 8.51
N HIS A 730 33.97 22.95 9.84
CA HIS A 730 34.38 24.09 10.64
C HIS A 730 35.39 23.62 11.68
N VAL A 731 36.58 24.23 11.71
CA VAL A 731 37.65 23.81 12.63
C VAL A 731 38.21 25.01 13.35
N ASN A 732 38.28 24.96 14.68
CA ASN A 732 39.01 25.90 15.52
C ASN A 732 40.08 25.16 16.35
N ASP A 733 40.75 25.86 17.27
CA ASP A 733 41.90 25.33 18.01
C ASP A 733 41.57 24.12 18.92
N THR A 734 40.31 23.92 19.31
CA THR A 734 39.90 22.87 20.25
C THR A 734 38.66 22.08 19.82
N THR A 735 37.99 22.46 18.73
CA THR A 735 36.84 21.75 18.19
C THR A 735 36.83 21.66 16.67
N MET A 736 36.30 20.54 16.16
CA MET A 736 36.05 20.30 14.74
C MET A 736 34.61 19.84 14.54
N HIS A 737 33.90 20.51 13.63
CA HIS A 737 32.54 20.20 13.26
C HIS A 737 32.53 19.72 11.81
N VAL A 738 31.89 18.59 11.56
CA VAL A 738 31.66 18.03 10.23
C VAL A 738 30.16 17.92 10.02
N ASP A 739 29.61 18.75 9.15
CA ASP A 739 28.20 18.76 8.79
C ASP A 739 28.03 18.10 7.43
N THR A 740 27.15 17.11 7.32
CA THR A 740 26.84 16.43 6.07
C THR A 740 25.34 16.46 5.81
N THR A 741 24.93 16.92 4.64
CA THR A 741 23.53 16.90 4.21
C THR A 741 23.35 15.86 3.12
N THR A 742 22.43 14.93 3.33
CA THR A 742 22.09 13.89 2.36
C THR A 742 20.71 14.17 1.77
N LYS A 743 20.60 14.14 0.43
CA LYS A 743 19.34 14.20 -0.31
C LYS A 743 19.19 12.97 -1.20
N LEU A 744 18.00 12.38 -1.17
CA LEU A 744 17.59 11.24 -2.00
C LEU A 744 16.53 11.67 -2.99
N HIS A 745 16.78 11.45 -4.28
CA HIS A 745 15.75 11.57 -5.31
C HIS A 745 14.86 10.30 -5.29
N ASP A 746 13.57 10.45 -5.58
CA ASP A 746 12.60 9.36 -5.83
C ASP A 746 12.16 8.48 -4.64
N ILE A 747 12.33 8.93 -3.39
CA ILE A 747 11.57 8.38 -2.25
C ILE A 747 10.20 9.09 -2.18
N PRO A 748 9.09 8.38 -1.91
CA PRO A 748 7.74 8.97 -1.78
C PRO A 748 7.60 10.15 -0.82
N TYR A 749 8.60 10.38 0.04
CA TYR A 749 8.68 11.47 1.01
C TYR A 749 10.01 12.25 0.95
N GLY A 750 10.96 11.87 0.08
CA GLY A 750 12.31 12.46 0.02
C GLY A 750 12.33 13.93 -0.44
N ASP A 751 11.26 14.39 -1.08
CA ASP A 751 11.04 15.78 -1.45
C ASP A 751 10.39 16.62 -0.33
N CYS A 752 9.92 15.96 0.74
CA CYS A 752 9.25 16.56 1.90
C CYS A 752 10.19 16.78 3.08
N PHE A 753 11.34 16.09 3.15
CA PHE A 753 12.34 16.27 4.20
C PHE A 753 13.76 15.98 3.71
N LYS A 754 14.76 16.49 4.42
CA LYS A 754 16.18 16.14 4.26
C LYS A 754 16.79 15.77 5.61
N VAL A 755 17.91 15.05 5.58
CA VAL A 755 18.64 14.64 6.78
C VAL A 755 20.00 15.34 6.79
N ASP A 756 20.25 16.07 7.88
CA ASP A 756 21.55 16.67 8.18
C ASP A 756 22.19 15.87 9.32
N ASP A 757 23.39 15.34 9.10
CA ASP A 757 24.24 14.71 10.09
C ASP A 757 25.33 15.69 10.53
N ARG A 758 25.71 15.65 11.80
CA ARG A 758 26.76 16.50 12.38
C ARG A 758 27.64 15.69 13.30
N MET A 759 28.94 15.69 13.05
CA MET A 759 29.95 15.19 13.97
C MET A 759 30.65 16.37 14.63
N ILE A 760 30.62 16.45 15.95
CA ILE A 760 31.36 17.44 16.74
C ILE A 760 32.45 16.71 17.49
N MET A 761 33.67 17.20 17.32
CA MET A 761 34.85 16.71 18.00
C MET A 761 35.39 17.82 18.89
N THR A 762 35.69 17.51 20.15
CA THR A 762 36.19 18.46 21.14
C THR A 762 37.41 17.88 21.83
N TRP A 763 38.57 18.51 21.67
CA TRP A 763 39.79 18.12 22.36
C TRP A 763 39.80 18.75 23.76
N SER A 764 39.48 17.95 24.76
CA SER A 764 39.54 18.35 26.17
C SER A 764 40.97 18.33 26.71
N THR A 765 41.88 17.56 26.09
CA THR A 765 43.34 17.57 26.34
C THR A 765 44.11 17.31 25.02
N PRO A 766 45.44 17.57 24.95
CA PRO A 766 46.24 17.33 23.73
C PRO A 766 46.24 15.87 23.22
N SER A 767 45.77 14.92 24.03
CA SER A 767 45.75 13.48 23.72
C SER A 767 44.38 12.84 23.97
N SER A 768 43.31 13.64 24.09
CA SER A 768 41.95 13.13 24.29
C SER A 768 40.93 13.97 23.55
N CYS A 769 40.03 13.32 22.83
CA CYS A 769 38.99 13.94 22.01
C CYS A 769 37.62 13.33 22.30
N ASP A 770 36.65 14.17 22.61
CA ASP A 770 35.24 13.81 22.76
C ASP A 770 34.51 13.99 21.42
N VAL A 771 33.83 12.96 20.94
CA VAL A 771 33.12 12.93 19.65
C VAL A 771 31.63 12.75 19.89
N VAL A 772 30.83 13.72 19.46
CA VAL A 772 29.37 13.70 19.51
C VAL A 772 28.84 13.61 18.08
N MET A 773 28.05 12.57 17.80
CA MET A 773 27.28 12.45 16.56
C MET A 773 25.87 12.94 16.81
N GLN A 774 25.43 13.88 15.99
CA GLN A 774 24.10 14.49 16.05
C GLN A 774 23.39 14.37 14.71
N LEU A 775 22.07 14.26 14.77
CA LEU A 775 21.19 14.15 13.62
C LEU A 775 20.13 15.24 13.65
N ARG A 776 19.75 15.75 12.49
CA ARG A 776 18.57 16.59 12.34
C ARG A 776 17.80 16.24 11.06
N VAL A 777 16.49 16.04 11.23
CA VAL A 777 15.56 15.89 10.09
C VAL A 777 14.89 17.25 9.84
N VAL A 778 15.08 17.80 8.65
CA VAL A 778 14.52 19.10 8.25
C VAL A 778 13.39 18.87 7.26
N PHE A 779 12.17 19.24 7.64
CA PHE A 779 11.01 19.10 6.76
C PHE A 779 10.83 20.35 5.92
N VAL A 780 10.76 20.18 4.59
CA VAL A 780 10.56 21.26 3.63
C VAL A 780 9.10 21.35 3.15
N LYS A 781 8.28 20.32 3.40
CA LYS A 781 6.83 20.27 3.16
C LYS A 781 6.09 19.59 4.32
N SER A 782 4.78 19.80 4.46
CA SER A 782 3.96 19.13 5.48
C SER A 782 3.75 17.66 5.16
N THR A 783 3.84 16.79 6.16
CA THR A 783 3.59 15.34 6.03
C THR A 783 2.92 14.77 7.28
N LEU A 784 2.03 13.79 7.11
CA LEU A 784 1.34 13.10 8.20
C LEU A 784 2.26 12.12 8.96
N TRP A 785 3.44 11.81 8.40
CA TRP A 785 4.38 10.80 8.91
C TRP A 785 5.58 11.39 9.65
N ARG A 786 5.51 12.67 10.05
CA ARG A 786 6.63 13.43 10.62
C ARG A 786 7.32 12.70 11.79
N SER A 787 6.55 12.22 12.76
CA SER A 787 7.09 11.53 13.95
C SER A 787 7.72 10.19 13.62
N LEU A 788 7.15 9.44 12.66
CA LEU A 788 7.66 8.14 12.22
C LEU A 788 8.98 8.29 11.45
N ILE A 789 9.08 9.29 10.58
CA ILE A 789 10.29 9.61 9.83
C ILE A 789 11.40 10.04 10.82
N GLU A 790 11.11 10.94 11.75
CA GLU A 790 12.06 11.37 12.77
C GLU A 790 12.52 10.20 13.66
N SER A 791 11.61 9.31 14.09
CA SER A 791 11.96 8.19 14.95
C SER A 791 12.82 7.14 14.23
N ARG A 792 12.50 6.83 12.97
CA ARG A 792 13.24 5.84 12.17
C ARG A 792 14.63 6.37 11.77
N ALA A 793 14.70 7.61 11.29
CA ALA A 793 15.98 8.25 10.99
C ALA A 793 16.89 8.29 12.23
N LYS A 794 16.33 8.62 13.41
CA LYS A 794 17.08 8.61 14.67
C LYS A 794 17.56 7.21 15.05
N ALA A 795 16.71 6.18 14.91
CA ALA A 795 17.08 4.81 15.25
C ALA A 795 18.18 4.26 14.32
N GLU A 796 18.04 4.46 13.01
CA GLU A 796 18.99 3.98 12.01
C GLU A 796 20.34 4.71 12.09
N CYS A 797 20.33 6.05 12.18
CA CYS A 797 21.57 6.81 12.33
C CYS A 797 22.26 6.53 13.67
N LYS A 798 21.50 6.29 14.75
CA LYS A 798 22.07 5.91 16.05
C LYS A 798 22.82 4.58 15.98
N GLN A 799 22.21 3.56 15.37
CA GLN A 799 22.85 2.26 15.22
C GLN A 799 24.15 2.38 14.42
N LYS A 800 24.10 3.00 13.23
CA LYS A 800 25.27 3.19 12.35
C LYS A 800 26.36 4.05 12.99
N SER A 801 25.98 5.10 13.74
CA SER A 801 26.94 5.96 14.43
C SER A 801 27.67 5.25 15.56
N VAL A 802 27.00 4.36 16.30
CA VAL A 802 27.63 3.54 17.34
C VAL A 802 28.60 2.54 16.72
N GLU A 803 28.18 1.83 15.67
CA GLU A 803 29.05 0.89 14.93
C GLU A 803 30.29 1.60 14.37
N TRP A 804 30.12 2.81 13.81
CA TRP A 804 31.24 3.61 13.32
C TRP A 804 32.18 4.06 14.43
N LEU A 805 31.66 4.52 15.58
CA LEU A 805 32.48 4.92 16.72
C LEU A 805 33.27 3.73 17.29
N GLU A 806 32.69 2.54 17.34
CA GLU A 806 33.38 1.31 17.75
C GLU A 806 34.53 0.96 16.78
N LEU A 807 34.28 1.02 15.47
CA LEU A 807 35.31 0.81 14.44
C LEU A 807 36.42 1.86 14.52
N ALA A 808 36.07 3.14 14.70
CA ALA A 808 37.03 4.22 14.87
C ALA A 808 37.88 4.03 16.14
N LYS A 809 37.29 3.55 17.23
CA LYS A 809 38.03 3.26 18.47
C LYS A 809 39.01 2.11 18.30
N ALA A 810 38.61 1.06 17.60
CA ALA A 810 39.50 -0.04 17.27
C ALA A 810 40.70 0.45 16.44
N ALA A 811 40.44 1.34 15.48
CA ALA A 811 41.45 1.94 14.60
C ALA A 811 42.53 2.75 15.33
N VAL A 812 42.15 3.43 16.41
CA VAL A 812 42.98 4.33 17.20
C VAL A 812 43.74 3.60 18.33
N SER A 813 43.37 2.35 18.62
CA SER A 813 44.06 1.56 19.64
C SER A 813 45.50 1.20 19.21
N PRO A 814 46.45 0.97 20.15
CA PRO A 814 47.83 0.55 19.83
C PRO A 814 47.94 -0.73 19.00
N ALA A 815 46.85 -1.49 18.86
CA ALA A 815 46.77 -2.69 18.05
C ALA A 815 46.52 -2.42 16.54
N GLY A 816 46.15 -1.18 16.17
CA GLY A 816 45.79 -0.79 14.81
C GLY A 816 44.42 -1.33 14.36
N LEU A 817 43.95 -0.89 13.18
CA LEU A 817 42.75 -1.43 12.55
C LEU A 817 42.90 -2.96 12.38
N PRO A 818 41.95 -3.79 12.83
CA PRO A 818 41.91 -5.18 12.40
C PRO A 818 41.84 -5.23 10.86
N ALA A 819 42.51 -6.21 10.25
CA ALA A 819 42.48 -6.39 8.81
C ALA A 819 41.03 -6.39 8.31
N TYR A 820 40.76 -5.63 7.24
CA TYR A 820 39.45 -5.63 6.60
C TYR A 820 39.06 -7.08 6.30
N PRO A 821 37.91 -7.59 6.79
CA PRO A 821 37.54 -8.96 6.55
C PRO A 821 37.42 -9.16 5.04
N ALA A 822 38.21 -10.10 4.50
CA ALA A 822 37.89 -10.67 3.21
C ALA A 822 36.51 -11.30 3.39
N ALA A 823 35.50 -10.75 2.71
CA ALA A 823 34.12 -11.21 2.62
C ALA A 823 33.54 -11.82 3.91
N LEU A 824 32.63 -11.10 4.57
CA LEU A 824 31.86 -11.63 5.70
C LEU A 824 31.25 -13.01 5.34
N ASP A 825 31.82 -14.07 5.91
CA ASP A 825 31.14 -15.33 6.09
C ASP A 825 29.89 -15.09 6.97
N PRO A 826 28.76 -15.74 6.66
CA PRO A 826 27.51 -15.58 7.42
C PRO A 826 27.68 -16.01 8.88
N VAL A 827 27.14 -15.20 9.80
CA VAL A 827 27.16 -15.44 11.25
C VAL A 827 26.43 -16.76 11.59
N PRO A 828 26.93 -17.57 12.55
CA PRO A 828 26.28 -18.81 12.97
C PRO A 828 24.97 -18.54 13.74
N THR A 829 24.00 -19.41 13.47
CA THR A 829 22.58 -19.47 13.90
C THR A 829 22.25 -19.16 15.36
#